data_AF-A0A5R9FK47-F1
#
_entry.id   AF-A0A5R9FK47-F1
#
_cell.length_a   1.000
_cell.length_b   1.000
_cell.length_c   1.000
_cell.angle_alpha   90.00
_cell.angle_beta   90.00
_cell.angle_gamma   90.00
#
_symmetry.space_group_name_H-M   'P 1'
#
loop_
_entity.id
_entity.type
_entity.pdbx_description
1 polymer ?
#
loop_
_entity_poly.entity_id
_entity_poly.type
_entity_poly.pdbx_seq_one_letter_code
_entity_poly.pdbx_strand_id
1 'polypeptide(L)'
;MAATAMAQALNAALRDSLDADERVVVFGEDVGRLGGVFRVTDGLADAFGDRRCFDTPVCEAGIAGLAVGMAMAGFRPVVEMQFDAFAYPAFEQIASHVAKTRNRTRGALALPLVIRVPYGGGIGGVEHHSDSSEAYYAHTAGLKVVTPATVADAYSLLREAVEDPDPVVFLEPKRHYWSKDDVELPVRTEPFGAATVRRAGRDATLVAYGPSVAVALAAAREAEAEGLDVEVLDLRTLVPLDDRALTASVRRTGRCLVVHEAQGFAGVGAEIAARVQERCFEALRAPVLRVTGLDIPYPPPLLESAHLPDVGRVLDGLRRLLPGRRTSGGHRDQRVARTAEPVPSDRTFSLPDLGEGLTEAEVLDWKVAVGDTVTHDQVVVEVETAKSVVTLPSPFAGTVTARHCEAGEIVQVGAALLSVGEKTARASSELGSGAVLTGYGTRGPQRSPLPAAREGEDRQTLLSPALSGTRIPMDATAEKFLRSHRDSPAVTIWADADATELLAARATFGTGLLPLLARCTLAALAAFPELNARIDTDRADIVRMPQVHLGFAAQTAHGQAVPVVRDAARLPFVGLAGELRRLTDLARRGTLPTEHRTGATFTLNNYGVFDVDGATPLLNHPQAAMLGVGRVTDRPWAVDGRLEIRKVVHLSLTFDHRVCDGGTASGFLRHVVDGVTAPGPS
;
A
#
# COMPACT_ATOMS: atom_id res chain seq x y z
N MET A 1 -33.93 -18.59 -17.58
CA MET A 1 -33.33 -18.46 -16.24
C MET A 1 -33.05 -16.98 -16.01
N ALA A 2 -33.00 -16.51 -14.77
CA ALA A 2 -32.62 -15.13 -14.51
C ALA A 2 -31.10 -15.00 -14.61
N ALA A 3 -30.61 -13.97 -15.31
CA ALA A 3 -29.17 -13.71 -15.45
C ALA A 3 -28.54 -13.42 -14.08
N THR A 4 -27.38 -14.01 -13.81
CA THR A 4 -26.67 -13.90 -12.52
C THR A 4 -25.63 -12.79 -12.58
N ALA A 5 -25.63 -11.88 -11.59
CA ALA A 5 -24.62 -10.84 -11.49
C ALA A 5 -23.29 -11.38 -10.95
N MET A 6 -22.16 -10.75 -11.30
CA MET A 6 -20.84 -11.15 -10.78
C MET A 6 -20.79 -11.13 -9.24
N ALA A 7 -21.35 -10.11 -8.59
CA ALA A 7 -21.42 -10.04 -7.13
C ALA A 7 -22.21 -11.22 -6.53
N GLN A 8 -23.29 -11.66 -7.19
CA GLN A 8 -24.06 -12.83 -6.77
C GLN A 8 -23.28 -14.13 -6.95
N ALA A 9 -22.48 -14.24 -8.02
CA ALA A 9 -21.62 -15.39 -8.25
C ALA A 9 -20.48 -15.47 -7.21
N LEU A 10 -19.90 -14.34 -6.81
CA LEU A 10 -18.92 -14.27 -5.71
C LEU A 10 -19.57 -14.65 -4.38
N ASN A 11 -20.77 -14.12 -4.08
CA ASN A 11 -21.54 -14.47 -2.88
C ASN A 11 -21.84 -15.98 -2.84
N ALA A 12 -22.27 -16.57 -3.96
CA ALA A 12 -22.53 -18.00 -4.08
C ALA A 12 -21.26 -18.83 -3.82
N ALA A 13 -20.11 -18.43 -4.38
CA ALA A 13 -18.84 -19.10 -4.11
C ALA A 13 -18.43 -19.05 -2.64
N LEU A 14 -18.65 -17.92 -1.94
CA LEU A 14 -18.41 -17.80 -0.51
C LEU A 14 -19.37 -18.66 0.30
N ARG A 15 -20.68 -18.63 -0.02
CA ARG A 15 -21.71 -19.45 0.65
C ARG A 15 -21.38 -20.93 0.53
N ASP A 16 -21.08 -21.41 -0.67
CA ASP A 16 -20.73 -22.83 -0.90
C ASP A 16 -19.42 -23.20 -0.17
N SER A 17 -18.50 -22.24 0.04
CA SER A 17 -17.23 -22.49 0.74
C SER A 17 -17.43 -22.57 2.26
N LEU A 18 -18.30 -21.71 2.80
CA LEU A 18 -18.69 -21.74 4.20
C LEU A 18 -19.47 -23.02 4.55
N ASP A 19 -20.33 -23.49 3.63
CA ASP A 19 -21.09 -24.73 3.78
C ASP A 19 -20.19 -25.98 3.72
N ALA A 20 -19.23 -26.00 2.78
CA ALA A 20 -18.37 -27.16 2.56
C ALA A 20 -17.28 -27.39 3.64
N ASP A 21 -16.81 -26.34 4.32
CA ASP A 21 -15.72 -26.45 5.29
C ASP A 21 -15.90 -25.49 6.48
N GLU A 22 -16.13 -26.05 7.68
CA GLU A 22 -16.32 -25.29 8.92
C GLU A 22 -15.12 -24.41 9.31
N ARG A 23 -13.94 -24.66 8.74
CA ARG A 23 -12.73 -23.88 8.96
C ARG A 23 -12.70 -22.59 8.14
N VAL A 24 -13.55 -22.46 7.11
CA VAL A 24 -13.64 -21.24 6.30
C VAL A 24 -14.33 -20.15 7.12
N VAL A 25 -13.74 -18.97 7.18
CA VAL A 25 -14.30 -17.80 7.84
C VAL A 25 -14.14 -16.59 6.92
N VAL A 26 -15.15 -15.72 6.88
CA VAL A 26 -15.15 -14.49 6.08
C VAL A 26 -15.15 -13.30 7.03
N PHE A 27 -14.20 -12.39 6.92
CA PHE A 27 -14.18 -11.21 7.78
C PHE A 27 -13.46 -10.02 7.15
N GLY A 28 -13.80 -8.83 7.61
CA GLY A 28 -13.32 -7.56 7.09
C GLY A 28 -14.21 -6.42 7.58
N GLU A 29 -14.07 -5.25 6.98
CA GLU A 29 -14.87 -4.08 7.32
C GLU A 29 -16.25 -4.18 6.67
N ASP A 30 -17.30 -4.14 7.48
CA ASP A 30 -18.71 -4.18 7.10
C ASP A 30 -19.17 -5.45 6.34
N VAL A 31 -18.38 -6.54 6.35
CA VAL A 31 -18.73 -7.78 5.64
C VAL A 31 -19.81 -8.60 6.34
N GLY A 32 -20.03 -8.39 7.64
CA GLY A 32 -20.96 -9.12 8.48
C GLY A 32 -22.41 -8.71 8.21
N ARG A 33 -23.00 -7.91 9.10
CA ARG A 33 -24.43 -7.60 9.04
C ARG A 33 -24.83 -6.76 7.82
N LEU A 34 -23.95 -5.89 7.33
CA LEU A 34 -24.23 -5.07 6.15
C LEU A 34 -24.16 -5.89 4.84
N GLY A 35 -23.38 -6.98 4.83
CA GLY A 35 -23.12 -7.78 3.63
C GLY A 35 -22.04 -7.20 2.72
N GLY A 36 -21.18 -6.32 3.25
CA GLY A 36 -20.16 -5.57 2.52
C GLY A 36 -20.74 -4.37 1.76
N VAL A 37 -19.92 -3.35 1.54
CA VAL A 37 -20.34 -2.12 0.84
C VAL A 37 -20.80 -2.38 -0.60
N PHE A 38 -20.29 -3.45 -1.23
CA PHE A 38 -20.70 -3.93 -2.56
C PHE A 38 -21.71 -5.07 -2.54
N ARG A 39 -22.24 -5.44 -1.36
CA ARG A 39 -23.20 -6.55 -1.17
C ARG A 39 -22.67 -7.93 -1.58
N VAL A 40 -21.36 -8.15 -1.65
CA VAL A 40 -20.77 -9.45 -2.02
C VAL A 40 -20.94 -10.48 -0.91
N THR A 41 -21.01 -10.09 0.36
CA THR A 41 -21.21 -11.00 1.51
C THR A 41 -22.63 -10.96 2.08
N ASP A 42 -23.59 -10.42 1.32
CA ASP A 42 -24.98 -10.28 1.74
C ASP A 42 -25.61 -11.62 2.17
N GLY A 43 -26.25 -11.59 3.34
CA GLY A 43 -26.91 -12.74 3.97
C GLY A 43 -25.99 -13.88 4.42
N LEU A 44 -24.65 -13.73 4.41
CA LEU A 44 -23.73 -14.77 4.91
C LEU A 44 -23.72 -14.84 6.43
N ALA A 45 -23.68 -13.69 7.12
CA ALA A 45 -23.74 -13.64 8.58
C ALA A 45 -25.04 -14.25 9.13
N ASP A 46 -26.19 -13.96 8.51
CA ASP A 46 -27.48 -14.55 8.91
C ASP A 46 -27.52 -16.07 8.71
N ALA A 47 -26.88 -16.58 7.65
CA ALA A 47 -26.90 -18.01 7.32
C ALA A 47 -25.91 -18.84 8.16
N PHE A 48 -24.73 -18.30 8.47
CA PHE A 48 -23.63 -19.05 9.10
C PHE A 48 -23.24 -18.55 10.51
N GLY A 49 -23.81 -17.42 10.94
CA GLY A 49 -23.57 -16.77 12.23
C GLY A 49 -22.28 -15.94 12.31
N ASP A 50 -22.24 -15.07 13.33
CA ASP A 50 -21.15 -14.12 13.61
C ASP A 50 -19.79 -14.77 13.96
N ARG A 51 -19.72 -16.09 14.01
CA ARG A 51 -18.45 -16.83 14.16
C ARG A 51 -17.81 -17.19 12.82
N ARG A 52 -18.58 -17.10 11.73
CA ARG A 52 -18.21 -17.56 10.39
C ARG A 52 -18.18 -16.41 9.37
N CYS A 53 -19.01 -15.38 9.56
CA CYS A 53 -18.96 -14.14 8.79
C CYS A 53 -19.15 -12.93 9.74
N PHE A 54 -18.13 -12.09 9.90
CA PHE A 54 -18.15 -11.03 10.93
C PHE A 54 -17.32 -9.80 10.58
N ASP A 55 -17.68 -8.68 11.23
CA ASP A 55 -17.00 -7.39 11.07
C ASP A 55 -15.72 -7.29 11.93
N THR A 56 -14.73 -6.58 11.41
CA THR A 56 -13.51 -6.22 12.15
C THR A 56 -13.44 -4.73 12.49
N PRO A 57 -12.58 -4.31 13.43
CA PRO A 57 -12.17 -2.91 13.50
C PRO A 57 -11.59 -2.44 12.17
N VAL A 58 -11.70 -1.14 11.89
CA VAL A 58 -11.15 -0.49 10.70
C VAL A 58 -9.62 -0.44 10.81
N CYS A 59 -8.97 -1.49 10.32
CA CYS A 59 -7.53 -1.70 10.42
C CYS A 59 -7.08 -2.87 9.54
N GLU A 60 -6.70 -2.58 8.30
CA GLU A 60 -6.39 -3.60 7.28
C GLU A 60 -5.15 -4.41 7.64
N ALA A 61 -4.16 -3.78 8.28
CA ALA A 61 -3.01 -4.49 8.85
C ALA A 61 -3.44 -5.47 9.96
N GLY A 62 -4.42 -5.08 10.79
CA GLY A 62 -5.01 -5.93 11.82
C GLY A 62 -5.79 -7.10 11.22
N ILE A 63 -6.57 -6.86 10.16
CA ILE A 63 -7.29 -7.90 9.41
C ILE A 63 -6.31 -8.94 8.86
N ALA A 64 -5.25 -8.51 8.17
CA ALA A 64 -4.25 -9.41 7.63
C ALA A 64 -3.49 -10.18 8.73
N GLY A 65 -3.12 -9.50 9.83
CA GLY A 65 -2.44 -10.13 10.97
C GLY A 65 -3.32 -11.18 11.66
N LEU A 66 -4.61 -10.89 11.87
CA LEU A 66 -5.58 -11.83 12.41
C LEU A 66 -5.71 -13.05 11.49
N ALA A 67 -5.82 -12.83 10.18
CA ALA A 67 -5.90 -13.91 9.19
C ALA A 67 -4.67 -14.82 9.21
N VAL A 68 -3.46 -14.26 9.34
CA VAL A 68 -2.24 -15.07 9.52
C VAL A 68 -2.35 -15.96 10.77
N GLY A 69 -2.74 -15.38 11.90
CA GLY A 69 -2.91 -16.13 13.15
C GLY A 69 -3.96 -17.24 13.04
N MET A 70 -5.11 -16.95 12.43
CA MET A 70 -6.18 -17.92 12.19
C MET A 70 -5.75 -19.05 11.26
N ALA A 71 -5.06 -18.72 10.16
CA ALA A 71 -4.53 -19.72 9.24
C ALA A 71 -3.51 -20.64 9.92
N MET A 72 -2.62 -20.09 10.76
CA MET A 72 -1.70 -20.88 11.59
C MET A 72 -2.41 -21.79 12.60
N ALA A 73 -3.58 -21.37 13.08
CA ALA A 73 -4.44 -22.17 13.96
C ALA A 73 -5.30 -23.21 13.21
N GLY A 74 -5.18 -23.30 11.89
CA GLY A 74 -5.86 -24.30 11.05
C GLY A 74 -7.17 -23.83 10.42
N PHE A 75 -7.53 -22.54 10.54
CA PHE A 75 -8.64 -21.95 9.80
C PHE A 75 -8.24 -21.65 8.34
N ARG A 76 -9.25 -21.35 7.51
CA ARG A 76 -9.10 -20.93 6.11
C ARG A 76 -9.72 -19.54 5.93
N PRO A 77 -9.04 -18.47 6.38
CA PRO A 77 -9.58 -17.13 6.34
C PRO A 77 -9.73 -16.60 4.91
N VAL A 78 -10.88 -15.99 4.65
CA VAL A 78 -11.20 -15.23 3.44
C VAL A 78 -11.48 -13.81 3.86
N VAL A 79 -10.47 -12.95 3.74
CA VAL A 79 -10.55 -11.56 4.19
C VAL A 79 -10.91 -10.63 3.06
N GLU A 80 -11.65 -9.57 3.37
CA GLU A 80 -11.93 -8.47 2.44
C GLU A 80 -11.13 -7.23 2.84
N MET A 81 -10.38 -6.68 1.89
CA MET A 81 -9.91 -5.30 1.94
C MET A 81 -10.92 -4.47 1.18
N GLN A 82 -11.55 -3.49 1.83
CA GLN A 82 -12.76 -2.84 1.29
C GLN A 82 -12.54 -2.18 -0.08
N PHE A 83 -11.35 -1.60 -0.30
CA PHE A 83 -10.88 -1.08 -1.59
C PHE A 83 -9.40 -1.39 -1.82
N ASP A 84 -8.98 -1.34 -3.08
CA ASP A 84 -7.59 -1.56 -3.53
C ASP A 84 -6.53 -0.76 -2.78
N ALA A 85 -6.66 0.56 -2.68
CA ALA A 85 -5.68 1.40 -1.99
C ALA A 85 -5.76 1.28 -0.47
N PHE A 86 -6.90 0.86 0.07
CA PHE A 86 -7.06 0.57 1.50
C PHE A 86 -6.34 -0.74 1.90
N ALA A 87 -5.95 -1.57 0.93
CA ALA A 87 -5.08 -2.70 1.21
C ALA A 87 -3.60 -2.31 1.50
N TYR A 88 -3.18 -1.06 1.24
CA TYR A 88 -1.78 -0.64 1.40
C TYR A 88 -1.25 -0.72 2.86
N PRO A 89 -2.00 -0.35 3.91
CA PRO A 89 -1.60 -0.59 5.30
C PRO A 89 -1.34 -2.07 5.61
N ALA A 90 -2.06 -3.00 4.96
CA ALA A 90 -1.84 -4.43 5.10
C ALA A 90 -0.65 -4.95 4.29
N PHE A 91 -0.07 -4.15 3.40
CA PHE A 91 0.94 -4.61 2.44
C PHE A 91 2.19 -5.19 3.13
N GLU A 92 2.61 -4.60 4.26
CA GLU A 92 3.72 -5.13 5.06
C GLU A 92 3.42 -6.56 5.55
N GLN A 93 2.23 -6.79 6.13
CA GLN A 93 1.80 -8.13 6.56
C GLN A 93 1.77 -9.11 5.39
N ILE A 94 1.25 -8.67 4.25
CA ILE A 94 1.13 -9.50 3.05
C ILE A 94 2.52 -9.88 2.50
N ALA A 95 3.41 -8.91 2.31
CA ALA A 95 4.71 -9.12 1.69
C ALA A 95 5.75 -9.74 2.64
N SER A 96 5.70 -9.42 3.93
CA SER A 96 6.67 -9.89 4.92
C SER A 96 6.25 -11.19 5.58
N HIS A 97 4.94 -11.43 5.78
CA HIS A 97 4.46 -12.58 6.55
C HIS A 97 3.68 -13.55 5.68
N VAL A 98 2.57 -13.13 5.06
CA VAL A 98 1.70 -14.00 4.27
C VAL A 98 2.49 -14.71 3.17
N ALA A 99 3.16 -13.96 2.29
CA ALA A 99 3.88 -14.51 1.16
C ALA A 99 5.05 -15.43 1.55
N LYS A 100 5.67 -15.20 2.71
CA LYS A 100 6.96 -15.82 3.08
C LYS A 100 6.83 -17.00 4.04
N THR A 101 5.70 -17.18 4.72
CA THR A 101 5.60 -18.12 5.85
C THR A 101 5.87 -19.56 5.46
N ARG A 102 5.32 -20.06 4.34
CA ARG A 102 5.61 -21.43 3.90
C ARG A 102 7.09 -21.64 3.65
N ASN A 103 7.75 -20.71 2.96
CA ASN A 103 9.18 -20.78 2.71
C ASN A 103 10.01 -20.62 4.00
N ARG A 104 9.65 -19.66 4.87
CA ARG A 104 10.29 -19.37 6.16
C ARG A 104 10.28 -20.60 7.08
N THR A 105 9.24 -21.41 7.00
CA THR A 105 9.06 -22.63 7.79
C THR A 105 9.48 -23.90 7.04
N ARG A 106 10.09 -23.77 5.86
CA ARG A 106 10.50 -24.90 4.98
C ARG A 106 9.35 -25.88 4.71
N GLY A 107 8.15 -25.34 4.53
CA GLY A 107 6.94 -26.11 4.27
C GLY A 107 6.22 -26.65 5.51
N ALA A 108 6.76 -26.43 6.72
CA ALA A 108 6.12 -26.94 7.95
C ALA A 108 4.77 -26.27 8.23
N LEU A 109 4.58 -25.00 7.83
CA LEU A 109 3.30 -24.32 7.89
C LEU A 109 2.83 -23.92 6.49
N ALA A 110 1.58 -24.27 6.17
CA ALA A 110 0.81 -23.67 5.08
C ALA A 110 0.11 -22.40 5.57
N LEU A 111 -0.29 -21.52 4.64
CA LEU A 111 -1.18 -20.39 4.93
C LEU A 111 -2.32 -20.39 3.89
N PRO A 112 -3.34 -21.25 4.07
CA PRO A 112 -4.53 -21.24 3.21
C PRO A 112 -5.37 -20.00 3.51
N LEU A 113 -5.14 -18.92 2.76
CA LEU A 113 -5.67 -17.59 3.06
C LEU A 113 -6.00 -16.87 1.75
N VAL A 114 -7.19 -16.29 1.67
CA VAL A 114 -7.63 -15.49 0.52
C VAL A 114 -7.78 -14.04 0.95
N ILE A 115 -7.18 -13.11 0.20
CA ILE A 115 -7.36 -11.66 0.36
C ILE A 115 -8.15 -11.19 -0.85
N ARG A 116 -9.43 -10.90 -0.65
CA ARG A 116 -10.32 -10.31 -1.65
C ARG A 116 -10.13 -8.80 -1.66
N VAL A 117 -9.97 -8.23 -2.85
CA VAL A 117 -9.73 -6.78 -3.04
C VAL A 117 -10.56 -6.28 -4.22
N PRO A 118 -11.60 -5.47 -4.00
CA PRO A 118 -12.28 -4.74 -5.07
C PRO A 118 -11.30 -3.76 -5.71
N TYR A 119 -11.01 -3.91 -7.00
CA TYR A 119 -9.98 -3.13 -7.69
C TYR A 119 -10.40 -2.63 -9.09
N GLY A 120 -9.61 -1.71 -9.63
CA GLY A 120 -9.79 -1.18 -10.98
C GLY A 120 -10.67 0.08 -11.03
N GLY A 121 -10.75 0.73 -12.17
CA GLY A 121 -11.45 2.00 -12.31
C GLY A 121 -12.86 1.91 -12.88
N GLY A 122 -13.40 3.06 -13.26
CA GLY A 122 -14.62 3.20 -14.06
C GLY A 122 -15.90 3.18 -13.22
N ILE A 123 -15.80 3.58 -11.96
CA ILE A 123 -16.93 3.67 -11.03
C ILE A 123 -17.21 5.10 -10.55
N GLY A 124 -16.45 6.10 -11.04
CA GLY A 124 -16.57 7.47 -10.54
C GLY A 124 -16.16 7.61 -9.06
N GLY A 125 -15.24 6.78 -8.59
CA GLY A 125 -14.76 6.77 -7.22
C GLY A 125 -13.92 8.01 -6.87
N VAL A 126 -14.03 8.46 -5.62
CA VAL A 126 -13.11 9.48 -5.09
C VAL A 126 -11.69 8.89 -4.93
N GLU A 127 -10.74 9.70 -4.45
CA GLU A 127 -9.35 9.25 -4.24
C GLU A 127 -9.30 7.91 -3.49
N HIS A 128 -8.39 7.03 -3.90
CA HIS A 128 -8.18 5.68 -3.33
C HIS A 128 -9.30 4.65 -3.56
N HIS A 129 -10.28 4.95 -4.43
CA HIS A 129 -11.35 4.01 -4.75
C HIS A 129 -11.21 3.39 -6.13
N SER A 130 -10.18 3.69 -6.93
CA SER A 130 -10.08 3.26 -8.33
C SER A 130 -8.68 2.76 -8.72
N ASP A 131 -7.81 2.51 -7.75
CA ASP A 131 -6.43 2.09 -8.02
C ASP A 131 -6.36 0.72 -8.73
N SER A 132 -5.19 0.41 -9.28
CA SER A 132 -4.90 -0.90 -9.87
C SER A 132 -3.62 -1.44 -9.24
N SER A 133 -3.78 -2.12 -8.11
CA SER A 133 -2.71 -2.53 -7.19
C SER A 133 -2.06 -3.87 -7.53
N GLU A 134 -2.43 -4.50 -8.66
CA GLU A 134 -2.01 -5.86 -9.00
C GLU A 134 -0.49 -6.01 -9.11
N ALA A 135 0.22 -4.97 -9.54
CA ALA A 135 1.66 -5.03 -9.76
C ALA A 135 2.43 -5.27 -8.45
N TYR A 136 1.97 -4.72 -7.32
CA TYR A 136 2.60 -4.90 -6.03
C TYR A 136 2.52 -6.36 -5.56
N TYR A 137 1.35 -6.97 -5.72
CA TYR A 137 1.14 -8.37 -5.37
C TYR A 137 1.81 -9.31 -6.35
N ALA A 138 1.75 -9.02 -7.65
CA ALA A 138 2.37 -9.85 -8.69
C ALA A 138 3.91 -9.89 -8.55
N HIS A 139 4.53 -8.80 -8.10
CA HIS A 139 5.97 -8.76 -7.82
C HIS A 139 6.36 -9.51 -6.53
N THR A 140 5.40 -9.81 -5.65
CA THR A 140 5.66 -10.43 -4.34
C THR A 140 5.65 -11.95 -4.45
N ALA A 141 6.84 -12.54 -4.54
CA ALA A 141 7.01 -13.99 -4.62
C ALA A 141 6.43 -14.73 -3.40
N GLY A 142 5.66 -15.78 -3.66
CA GLY A 142 4.95 -16.58 -2.65
C GLY A 142 3.45 -16.33 -2.62
N LEU A 143 2.95 -15.32 -3.33
CA LEU A 143 1.53 -15.10 -3.57
C LEU A 143 1.07 -15.71 -4.90
N LYS A 144 -0.19 -16.11 -4.95
CA LYS A 144 -0.95 -16.25 -6.20
C LYS A 144 -1.80 -15.01 -6.39
N VAL A 145 -1.91 -14.51 -7.63
CA VAL A 145 -2.65 -13.28 -7.94
C VAL A 145 -3.59 -13.54 -9.10
N VAL A 146 -4.89 -13.38 -8.85
CA VAL A 146 -5.97 -13.82 -9.75
C VAL A 146 -7.00 -12.70 -9.88
N THR A 147 -7.56 -12.54 -11.08
CA THR A 147 -8.60 -11.56 -11.37
C THR A 147 -9.60 -12.13 -12.38
N PRO A 148 -10.87 -12.37 -12.00
CA PRO A 148 -11.88 -12.87 -12.92
C PRO A 148 -12.31 -11.79 -13.92
N ALA A 149 -12.70 -12.19 -15.12
CA ALA A 149 -13.26 -11.27 -16.12
C ALA A 149 -14.73 -11.55 -16.46
N THR A 150 -15.27 -12.70 -16.04
CA THR A 150 -16.64 -13.16 -16.34
C THR A 150 -17.33 -13.64 -15.07
N VAL A 151 -18.67 -13.74 -15.09
CA VAL A 151 -19.45 -14.22 -13.93
C VAL A 151 -19.08 -15.66 -13.57
N ALA A 152 -18.89 -16.52 -14.58
CA ALA A 152 -18.47 -17.92 -14.37
C ALA A 152 -17.08 -18.02 -13.71
N ASP A 153 -16.14 -17.17 -14.13
CA ASP A 153 -14.81 -17.11 -13.54
C ASP A 153 -14.84 -16.60 -12.10
N ALA A 154 -15.67 -15.61 -11.81
CA ALA A 154 -15.78 -15.05 -10.47
C ALA A 154 -16.20 -16.12 -9.45
N TYR A 155 -17.17 -16.98 -9.81
CA TYR A 155 -17.54 -18.13 -8.99
C TYR A 155 -16.40 -19.16 -8.91
N SER A 156 -15.96 -19.69 -10.06
CA SER A 156 -15.05 -20.83 -10.10
C SER A 156 -13.67 -20.52 -9.51
N LEU A 157 -13.11 -19.34 -9.80
CA LEU A 157 -11.79 -18.96 -9.33
C LEU A 157 -11.78 -18.61 -7.85
N LEU A 158 -12.87 -18.04 -7.31
CA LEU A 158 -12.96 -17.79 -5.87
C LEU A 158 -13.07 -19.09 -5.08
N ARG A 159 -13.87 -20.05 -5.58
CA ARG A 159 -13.90 -21.42 -5.04
C ARG A 159 -12.51 -22.06 -4.99
N GLU A 160 -11.78 -21.99 -6.10
CA GLU A 160 -10.41 -22.49 -6.18
C GLU A 160 -9.47 -21.75 -5.21
N ALA A 161 -9.61 -20.42 -5.07
CA ALA A 161 -8.82 -19.62 -4.13
C ALA A 161 -8.99 -20.10 -2.69
N VAL A 162 -10.24 -20.34 -2.27
CA VAL A 162 -10.55 -20.79 -0.91
C VAL A 162 -10.04 -22.21 -0.65
N GLU A 163 -10.02 -23.07 -1.67
CA GLU A 163 -9.50 -24.44 -1.62
C GLU A 163 -7.96 -24.53 -1.70
N ASP A 164 -7.30 -23.48 -2.18
CA ASP A 164 -5.84 -23.44 -2.34
C ASP A 164 -5.09 -23.47 -0.99
N PRO A 165 -4.03 -24.27 -0.84
CA PRO A 165 -3.25 -24.31 0.40
C PRO A 165 -2.30 -23.11 0.57
N ASP A 166 -2.10 -22.29 -0.46
CA ASP A 166 -1.22 -21.12 -0.49
C ASP A 166 -2.02 -19.82 -0.46
N PRO A 167 -1.39 -18.69 -0.07
CA PRO A 167 -2.09 -17.42 -0.03
C PRO A 167 -2.43 -16.90 -1.43
N VAL A 168 -3.69 -16.51 -1.62
CA VAL A 168 -4.23 -15.98 -2.87
C VAL A 168 -4.70 -14.55 -2.68
N VAL A 169 -4.23 -13.64 -3.52
CA VAL A 169 -4.81 -12.31 -3.70
C VAL A 169 -5.83 -12.39 -4.84
N PHE A 170 -7.09 -12.19 -4.51
CA PHE A 170 -8.22 -12.27 -5.43
C PHE A 170 -8.75 -10.87 -5.71
N LEU A 171 -8.43 -10.35 -6.90
CA LEU A 171 -8.74 -8.98 -7.30
C LEU A 171 -10.07 -8.93 -8.05
N GLU A 172 -11.06 -8.24 -7.51
CA GLU A 172 -12.43 -8.21 -8.02
C GLU A 172 -12.68 -6.95 -8.84
N PRO A 173 -12.95 -7.05 -10.16
CA PRO A 173 -13.19 -5.87 -10.98
C PRO A 173 -14.51 -5.19 -10.60
N LYS A 174 -14.45 -4.17 -9.75
CA LYS A 174 -15.64 -3.61 -9.10
C LYS A 174 -16.63 -2.96 -10.07
N ARG A 175 -16.15 -2.39 -11.18
CA ARG A 175 -17.01 -1.92 -12.30
C ARG A 175 -17.90 -3.02 -12.91
N HIS A 176 -17.57 -4.29 -12.68
CA HIS A 176 -18.28 -5.44 -13.23
C HIS A 176 -19.13 -6.21 -12.21
N TYR A 177 -19.22 -5.77 -10.95
CA TYR A 177 -20.04 -6.45 -9.94
C TYR A 177 -21.49 -6.69 -10.39
N TRP A 178 -22.05 -5.73 -11.13
CA TRP A 178 -23.44 -5.77 -11.59
C TRP A 178 -23.59 -6.21 -13.05
N SER A 179 -22.49 -6.58 -13.71
CA SER A 179 -22.52 -7.26 -15.00
C SER A 179 -23.17 -8.64 -14.82
N LYS A 180 -24.06 -9.00 -15.75
CA LYS A 180 -24.86 -10.24 -15.66
C LYS A 180 -24.59 -11.15 -16.85
N ASP A 181 -24.51 -12.44 -16.57
CA ASP A 181 -24.44 -13.50 -17.57
C ASP A 181 -25.49 -14.58 -17.28
N ASP A 182 -25.94 -15.28 -18.32
CA ASP A 182 -26.75 -16.50 -18.19
C ASP A 182 -25.84 -17.70 -17.85
N VAL A 183 -25.49 -17.83 -16.57
CA VAL A 183 -24.66 -18.93 -16.04
C VAL A 183 -25.43 -19.73 -14.98
N GLU A 184 -25.32 -21.04 -15.05
CA GLU A 184 -25.82 -21.97 -14.02
C GLU A 184 -24.68 -22.27 -13.04
N LEU A 185 -24.92 -22.05 -11.74
CA LEU A 185 -23.97 -22.33 -10.66
C LEU A 185 -24.41 -23.61 -9.92
N PRO A 186 -23.48 -24.48 -9.47
CA PRO A 186 -22.03 -24.31 -9.49
C PRO A 186 -21.43 -24.53 -10.89
N VAL A 187 -20.40 -23.75 -11.23
CA VAL A 187 -19.65 -23.87 -12.50
C VAL A 187 -18.17 -24.03 -12.24
N ARG A 188 -17.47 -24.74 -13.12
CA ARG A 188 -16.01 -24.87 -13.10
C ARG A 188 -15.42 -24.37 -14.40
N THR A 189 -14.45 -23.48 -14.33
CA THR A 189 -13.68 -22.95 -15.46
C THR A 189 -12.23 -23.45 -15.41
N GLU A 190 -11.35 -23.03 -16.32
CA GLU A 190 -9.94 -23.47 -16.28
C GLU A 190 -9.27 -23.00 -14.98
N PRO A 191 -8.32 -23.78 -14.43
CA PRO A 191 -7.72 -23.52 -13.13
C PRO A 191 -6.75 -22.33 -13.11
N PHE A 192 -6.20 -22.02 -11.94
CA PHE A 192 -5.12 -21.05 -11.79
C PHE A 192 -3.94 -21.35 -12.71
N GLY A 193 -3.41 -20.27 -13.29
CA GLY A 193 -2.31 -20.35 -14.25
C GLY A 193 -2.69 -20.85 -15.63
N ALA A 194 -4.00 -20.95 -15.94
CA ALA A 194 -4.50 -21.21 -17.29
C ALA A 194 -5.20 -19.97 -17.87
N ALA A 195 -4.65 -19.43 -18.97
CA ALA A 195 -5.29 -18.36 -19.72
C ALA A 195 -6.39 -18.90 -20.65
N THR A 196 -7.32 -18.04 -21.07
CA THR A 196 -8.45 -18.44 -21.92
C THR A 196 -8.58 -17.53 -23.14
N VAL A 197 -8.67 -18.13 -24.33
CA VAL A 197 -8.99 -17.38 -25.56
C VAL A 197 -10.49 -17.11 -25.56
N ARG A 198 -10.88 -15.84 -25.34
CA ARG A 198 -12.29 -15.39 -25.29
C ARG A 198 -12.87 -15.13 -26.68
N ARG A 199 -12.01 -14.75 -27.62
CA ARG A 199 -12.34 -14.59 -29.04
C ARG A 199 -11.14 -15.08 -29.84
N ALA A 200 -11.35 -16.03 -30.75
CA ALA A 200 -10.29 -16.47 -31.67
C ALA A 200 -10.00 -15.39 -32.72
N GLY A 201 -8.76 -15.33 -33.20
CA GLY A 201 -8.38 -14.44 -34.30
C GLY A 201 -7.00 -14.77 -34.85
N ARG A 202 -6.60 -14.09 -35.93
CA ARG A 202 -5.41 -14.45 -36.73
C ARG A 202 -4.43 -13.32 -36.97
N ASP A 203 -4.87 -12.06 -36.86
CA ASP A 203 -4.07 -10.92 -37.29
C ASP A 203 -3.20 -10.33 -36.17
N ALA A 204 -3.71 -10.35 -34.93
CA ALA A 204 -3.02 -9.90 -33.73
C ALA A 204 -3.62 -10.58 -32.48
N THR A 205 -2.83 -10.68 -31.42
CA THR A 205 -3.27 -11.09 -30.07
C THR A 205 -3.42 -9.85 -29.19
N LEU A 206 -4.63 -9.61 -28.71
CA LEU A 206 -4.93 -8.73 -27.57
C LEU A 206 -4.81 -9.55 -26.28
N VAL A 207 -3.88 -9.16 -25.41
CA VAL A 207 -3.71 -9.78 -24.09
C VAL A 207 -4.31 -8.84 -23.06
N ALA A 208 -5.27 -9.31 -22.27
CA ALA A 208 -5.92 -8.53 -21.22
C ALA A 208 -6.21 -9.39 -19.97
N TYR A 209 -6.57 -8.74 -18.87
CA TYR A 209 -7.00 -9.39 -17.64
C TYR A 209 -8.00 -8.52 -16.88
N GLY A 210 -8.80 -9.16 -16.02
CA GLY A 210 -9.77 -8.48 -15.15
C GLY A 210 -10.67 -7.51 -15.92
N PRO A 211 -10.77 -6.23 -15.50
CA PRO A 211 -11.71 -5.28 -16.10
C PRO A 211 -11.41 -4.95 -17.57
N SER A 212 -10.14 -5.05 -17.99
CA SER A 212 -9.71 -4.71 -19.36
C SER A 212 -10.14 -5.73 -20.42
N VAL A 213 -10.56 -6.94 -20.02
CA VAL A 213 -11.04 -7.95 -20.98
C VAL A 213 -12.30 -7.49 -21.69
N ALA A 214 -13.21 -6.81 -20.99
CA ALA A 214 -14.42 -6.25 -21.60
C ALA A 214 -14.09 -5.21 -22.68
N VAL A 215 -13.09 -4.34 -22.41
CA VAL A 215 -12.60 -3.34 -23.36
C VAL A 215 -11.92 -4.01 -24.56
N ALA A 216 -11.10 -5.04 -24.33
CA ALA A 216 -10.44 -5.80 -25.40
C ALA A 216 -11.45 -6.52 -26.31
N LEU A 217 -12.51 -7.13 -25.74
CA LEU A 217 -13.59 -7.73 -26.52
C LEU A 217 -14.39 -6.71 -27.33
N ALA A 218 -14.68 -5.54 -26.76
CA ALA A 218 -15.34 -4.47 -27.48
C ALA A 218 -14.48 -3.94 -28.64
N ALA A 219 -13.19 -3.70 -28.40
CA ALA A 219 -12.26 -3.29 -29.43
C ALA A 219 -12.07 -4.34 -30.53
N ALA A 220 -12.03 -5.63 -30.19
CA ALA A 220 -11.96 -6.69 -31.19
C ALA A 220 -13.22 -6.75 -32.07
N ARG A 221 -14.41 -6.50 -31.50
CA ARG A 221 -15.67 -6.40 -32.29
C ARG A 221 -15.65 -5.19 -33.23
N GLU A 222 -15.19 -4.04 -32.78
CA GLU A 222 -15.07 -2.85 -33.65
C GLU A 222 -14.00 -3.02 -34.72
N ALA A 223 -12.90 -3.72 -34.41
CA ALA A 223 -11.84 -4.02 -35.36
C ALA A 223 -12.32 -4.91 -36.53
N GLU A 224 -13.37 -5.73 -36.34
CA GLU A 224 -13.98 -6.51 -37.43
C GLU A 224 -14.53 -5.60 -38.54
N ALA A 225 -15.08 -4.44 -38.18
CA ALA A 225 -15.57 -3.46 -39.15
C ALA A 225 -14.41 -2.85 -39.99
N GLU A 226 -13.18 -2.89 -39.47
CA GLU A 226 -11.96 -2.52 -40.18
C GLU A 226 -11.32 -3.71 -40.95
N GLY A 227 -11.96 -4.88 -40.94
CA GLY A 227 -11.47 -6.10 -41.57
C GLY A 227 -10.31 -6.76 -40.84
N LEU A 228 -10.18 -6.51 -39.52
CA LEU A 228 -9.17 -7.12 -38.67
C LEU A 228 -9.76 -8.27 -37.85
N ASP A 229 -9.07 -9.42 -37.87
CA ASP A 229 -9.45 -10.61 -37.11
C ASP A 229 -8.55 -10.76 -35.88
N VAL A 230 -8.99 -10.19 -34.74
CA VAL A 230 -8.15 -10.01 -33.55
C VAL A 230 -8.46 -11.01 -32.44
N GLU A 231 -7.48 -11.82 -32.05
CA GLU A 231 -7.63 -12.75 -30.93
C GLU A 231 -7.66 -11.99 -29.59
N VAL A 232 -8.54 -12.37 -28.66
CA VAL A 232 -8.56 -11.84 -27.29
C VAL A 232 -8.21 -12.97 -26.32
N LEU A 233 -7.04 -12.85 -25.68
CA LEU A 233 -6.54 -13.74 -24.65
C LEU A 233 -6.73 -13.08 -23.28
N ASP A 234 -7.56 -13.69 -22.46
CA ASP A 234 -7.76 -13.35 -21.06
C ASP A 234 -6.79 -14.15 -20.19
N LEU A 235 -5.92 -13.47 -19.46
CA LEU A 235 -4.90 -14.13 -18.65
C LEU A 235 -5.47 -14.81 -17.41
N ARG A 236 -6.52 -14.24 -16.79
CA ARG A 236 -7.20 -14.70 -15.57
C ARG A 236 -6.32 -14.75 -14.31
N THR A 237 -5.14 -15.35 -14.41
CA THR A 237 -4.10 -15.43 -13.36
C THR A 237 -2.88 -14.62 -13.78
N LEU A 238 -2.43 -13.72 -12.92
CA LEU A 238 -1.20 -12.94 -13.11
C LEU A 238 0.01 -13.66 -12.51
N VAL A 239 -0.20 -14.37 -11.39
CA VAL A 239 0.82 -15.21 -10.75
C VAL A 239 0.19 -16.53 -10.33
N PRO A 240 0.65 -17.68 -10.88
CA PRO A 240 1.61 -17.81 -11.98
C PRO A 240 1.01 -17.45 -13.35
N LEU A 241 1.78 -16.77 -14.20
CA LEU A 241 1.38 -16.42 -15.56
C LEU A 241 1.43 -17.66 -16.49
N ASP A 242 0.39 -17.85 -17.32
CA ASP A 242 0.35 -18.89 -18.35
C ASP A 242 1.22 -18.54 -19.57
N ASP A 243 2.52 -18.77 -19.45
CA ASP A 243 3.47 -18.54 -20.54
C ASP A 243 3.18 -19.42 -21.76
N ARG A 244 2.58 -20.60 -21.57
CA ARG A 244 2.34 -21.55 -22.64
C ARG A 244 1.23 -21.03 -23.55
N ALA A 245 0.08 -20.67 -23.00
CA ALA A 245 -1.03 -20.12 -23.79
C ALA A 245 -0.66 -18.77 -24.40
N LEU A 246 0.00 -17.89 -23.64
CA LEU A 246 0.47 -16.59 -24.11
C LEU A 246 1.40 -16.72 -25.32
N THR A 247 2.46 -17.52 -25.22
CA THR A 247 3.41 -17.68 -26.32
C THR A 247 2.81 -18.43 -27.50
N ALA A 248 1.93 -19.42 -27.27
CA ALA A 248 1.23 -20.11 -28.34
C ALA A 248 0.33 -19.17 -29.14
N SER A 249 -0.40 -18.27 -28.46
CA SER A 249 -1.22 -17.24 -29.10
C SER A 249 -0.38 -16.29 -29.95
N VAL A 250 0.65 -15.67 -29.34
CA VAL A 250 1.48 -14.69 -30.03
C VAL A 250 2.26 -15.31 -31.19
N ARG A 251 2.69 -16.57 -31.10
CA ARG A 251 3.35 -17.25 -32.22
C ARG A 251 2.41 -17.49 -33.41
N ARG A 252 1.11 -17.70 -33.18
CA ARG A 252 0.12 -17.85 -34.25
C ARG A 252 -0.12 -16.53 -34.99
N THR A 253 -0.33 -15.44 -34.25
CA THR A 253 -0.70 -14.13 -34.82
C THR A 253 0.52 -13.30 -35.26
N GLY A 254 1.67 -13.55 -34.62
CA GLY A 254 2.93 -12.83 -34.81
C GLY A 254 2.92 -11.41 -34.27
N ARG A 255 1.89 -10.97 -33.54
CA ARG A 255 1.73 -9.59 -33.07
C ARG A 255 0.98 -9.56 -31.75
N CYS A 256 1.41 -8.72 -30.83
CA CYS A 256 0.86 -8.66 -29.48
C CYS A 256 0.61 -7.21 -29.04
N LEU A 257 -0.58 -6.96 -28.49
CA LEU A 257 -0.96 -5.72 -27.81
C LEU A 257 -1.50 -6.06 -26.42
N VAL A 258 -0.86 -5.55 -25.37
CA VAL A 258 -1.27 -5.80 -23.97
C VAL A 258 -2.15 -4.65 -23.48
N VAL A 259 -3.26 -4.95 -22.82
CA VAL A 259 -4.24 -3.97 -22.32
C VAL A 259 -4.48 -4.18 -20.82
N HIS A 260 -4.28 -3.14 -20.01
CA HIS A 260 -4.60 -3.16 -18.58
C HIS A 260 -4.87 -1.74 -18.03
N GLU A 261 -5.65 -1.62 -16.94
CA GLU A 261 -6.03 -0.31 -16.38
C GLU A 261 -4.90 0.38 -15.61
N ALA A 262 -4.01 -0.39 -14.97
CA ALA A 262 -2.87 0.19 -14.23
C ALA A 262 -1.98 1.08 -15.11
N GLN A 263 -1.25 1.98 -14.45
CA GLN A 263 -0.22 2.82 -15.06
C GLN A 263 0.78 2.02 -15.91
N GLY A 264 1.31 2.65 -16.95
CA GLY A 264 2.16 2.00 -17.94
C GLY A 264 3.56 1.71 -17.43
N PHE A 265 4.13 2.57 -16.59
CA PHE A 265 5.44 2.37 -16.01
C PHE A 265 5.37 1.31 -14.89
N ALA A 266 6.21 0.27 -15.00
CA ALA A 266 6.30 -0.83 -14.04
C ALA A 266 5.01 -1.64 -13.77
N GLY A 267 3.95 -1.44 -14.56
CA GLY A 267 2.76 -2.30 -14.53
C GLY A 267 3.02 -3.73 -15.05
N VAL A 268 2.12 -4.67 -14.75
CA VAL A 268 2.26 -6.09 -15.13
C VAL A 268 2.40 -6.28 -16.65
N GLY A 269 1.82 -5.37 -17.44
CA GLY A 269 2.01 -5.38 -18.89
C GLY A 269 3.46 -5.26 -19.36
N ALA A 270 4.35 -4.67 -18.56
CA ALA A 270 5.78 -4.61 -18.87
C ALA A 270 6.44 -6.00 -18.81
N GLU A 271 6.14 -6.79 -17.78
CA GLU A 271 6.64 -8.17 -17.64
C GLU A 271 6.08 -9.07 -18.75
N ILE A 272 4.79 -8.93 -19.09
CA ILE A 272 4.17 -9.65 -20.20
C ILE A 272 4.89 -9.33 -21.51
N ALA A 273 5.14 -8.04 -21.79
CA ALA A 273 5.83 -7.62 -23.00
C ALA A 273 7.27 -8.17 -23.06
N ALA A 274 8.02 -8.14 -21.95
CA ALA A 274 9.37 -8.69 -21.87
C ALA A 274 9.37 -10.21 -22.14
N ARG A 275 8.48 -10.96 -21.47
CA ARG A 275 8.34 -12.41 -21.65
C ARG A 275 7.97 -12.81 -23.07
N VAL A 276 7.04 -12.07 -23.69
CA VAL A 276 6.69 -12.28 -25.10
C VAL A 276 7.88 -11.97 -25.99
N GLN A 277 8.59 -10.87 -25.73
CA GLN A 277 9.75 -10.48 -26.53
C GLN A 277 10.86 -11.54 -26.48
N GLU A 278 11.18 -12.08 -25.31
CA GLU A 278 12.20 -13.11 -25.12
C GLU A 278 11.83 -14.44 -25.78
N ARG A 279 10.57 -14.88 -25.62
CA ARG A 279 10.16 -16.24 -26.03
C ARG A 279 9.57 -16.32 -27.43
N CYS A 280 9.14 -15.20 -27.99
CA CYS A 280 8.51 -15.11 -29.31
C CYS A 280 9.30 -14.25 -30.29
N PHE A 281 10.56 -13.87 -29.99
CA PHE A 281 11.37 -12.98 -30.83
C PHE A 281 11.29 -13.32 -32.33
N GLU A 282 11.47 -14.59 -32.69
CA GLU A 282 11.47 -15.03 -34.10
C GLU A 282 10.08 -15.04 -34.76
N ALA A 283 9.01 -15.07 -33.96
CA ALA A 283 7.64 -15.04 -34.47
C ALA A 283 7.06 -13.61 -34.57
N LEU A 284 7.67 -12.64 -33.87
CA LEU A 284 7.18 -11.26 -33.80
C LEU A 284 7.40 -10.51 -35.12
N ARG A 285 6.30 -10.00 -35.68
CA ARG A 285 6.25 -9.18 -36.91
C ARG A 285 6.19 -7.69 -36.62
N ALA A 286 6.02 -7.32 -35.36
CA ALA A 286 5.92 -5.95 -34.85
C ALA A 286 6.35 -5.96 -33.37
N PRO A 287 6.80 -4.83 -32.80
CA PRO A 287 7.07 -4.74 -31.37
C PRO A 287 5.81 -5.04 -30.56
N VAL A 288 5.98 -5.61 -29.36
CA VAL A 288 4.87 -5.74 -28.42
C VAL A 288 4.49 -4.34 -27.94
N LEU A 289 3.25 -3.95 -28.21
CA LEU A 289 2.71 -2.66 -27.77
C LEU A 289 1.88 -2.82 -26.50
N ARG A 290 1.65 -1.72 -25.79
CA ARG A 290 0.86 -1.68 -24.56
C ARG A 290 -0.10 -0.49 -24.59
N VAL A 291 -1.34 -0.71 -24.15
CA VAL A 291 -2.35 0.33 -23.91
C VAL A 291 -2.75 0.23 -22.44
N THR A 292 -2.36 1.24 -21.68
CA THR A 292 -2.41 1.21 -20.22
C THR A 292 -3.13 2.42 -19.66
N GLY A 293 -3.35 2.47 -18.35
CA GLY A 293 -3.56 3.74 -17.64
C GLY A 293 -2.39 4.71 -17.88
N LEU A 294 -2.62 5.99 -17.62
CA LEU A 294 -1.59 7.02 -17.73
C LEU A 294 -0.63 6.97 -16.53
N ASP A 295 0.63 7.39 -16.72
CA ASP A 295 1.66 7.44 -15.67
C ASP A 295 1.48 8.67 -14.76
N ILE A 296 0.32 8.73 -14.12
CA ILE A 296 -0.10 9.76 -13.17
C ILE A 296 -0.83 9.07 -12.00
N PRO A 297 -0.95 9.73 -10.83
CA PRO A 297 -1.91 9.30 -9.82
C PRO A 297 -3.30 9.13 -10.42
N TYR A 298 -4.09 8.19 -9.89
CA TYR A 298 -5.46 7.97 -10.39
C TYR A 298 -6.24 9.28 -10.29
N PRO A 299 -6.82 9.79 -11.40
CA PRO A 299 -7.39 11.12 -11.39
C PRO A 299 -8.79 11.13 -10.75
N PRO A 300 -9.32 12.31 -10.38
CA PRO A 300 -10.70 12.45 -9.94
C PRO A 300 -11.71 11.95 -11.00
N PRO A 301 -12.95 11.61 -10.59
CA PRO A 301 -13.98 11.03 -11.47
C PRO A 301 -14.16 11.75 -12.82
N LEU A 302 -14.11 13.08 -12.83
CA LEU A 302 -14.30 13.89 -14.03
C LEU A 302 -13.26 13.62 -15.14
N LEU A 303 -12.08 13.12 -14.76
CA LEU A 303 -10.96 12.87 -15.66
C LEU A 303 -10.67 11.36 -15.82
N GLU A 304 -11.49 10.49 -15.22
CA GLU A 304 -11.31 9.04 -15.19
C GLU A 304 -11.28 8.44 -16.61
N SER A 305 -12.17 8.91 -17.49
CA SER A 305 -12.27 8.45 -18.88
C SER A 305 -11.02 8.74 -19.72
N ALA A 306 -10.28 9.82 -19.41
CA ALA A 306 -9.04 10.16 -20.08
C ALA A 306 -7.86 9.30 -19.60
N HIS A 307 -7.93 8.80 -18.36
CA HIS A 307 -6.89 7.95 -17.78
C HIS A 307 -7.01 6.50 -18.27
N LEU A 308 -8.21 5.93 -18.21
CA LEU A 308 -8.44 4.52 -18.51
C LEU A 308 -8.18 4.17 -19.99
N PRO A 309 -7.75 2.93 -20.28
CA PRO A 309 -7.84 2.37 -21.62
C PRO A 309 -9.29 2.32 -22.10
N ASP A 310 -9.54 2.92 -23.27
CA ASP A 310 -10.82 2.82 -23.97
C ASP A 310 -10.66 2.05 -25.29
N VAL A 311 -11.79 1.79 -25.95
CA VAL A 311 -11.82 1.08 -27.23
C VAL A 311 -11.01 1.83 -28.30
N GLY A 312 -11.08 3.16 -28.33
CA GLY A 312 -10.36 4.00 -29.28
C GLY A 312 -8.85 3.84 -29.18
N ARG A 313 -8.28 3.91 -27.96
CA ARG A 313 -6.84 3.72 -27.71
C ARG A 313 -6.39 2.31 -28.06
N VAL A 314 -7.24 1.29 -27.85
CA VAL A 314 -6.94 -0.09 -28.25
C VAL A 314 -6.91 -0.23 -29.78
N LEU A 315 -7.90 0.33 -30.49
CA LEU A 315 -7.93 0.36 -31.96
C LEU A 315 -6.73 1.10 -32.55
N ASP A 316 -6.34 2.24 -31.97
CA ASP A 316 -5.12 2.96 -32.38
C ASP A 316 -3.85 2.14 -32.14
N GLY A 317 -3.78 1.40 -31.03
CA GLY A 317 -2.73 0.42 -30.78
C GLY A 317 -2.67 -0.67 -31.85
N LEU A 318 -3.82 -1.23 -32.24
CA LEU A 318 -3.93 -2.24 -33.30
C LEU A 318 -3.51 -1.69 -34.67
N ARG A 319 -3.92 -0.47 -35.02
CA ARG A 319 -3.52 0.21 -36.27
C ARG A 319 -2.01 0.41 -36.34
N ARG A 320 -1.37 0.79 -35.23
CA ARG A 320 0.09 0.90 -35.13
C ARG A 320 0.79 -0.46 -35.28
N LEU A 321 0.15 -1.53 -34.81
CA LEU A 321 0.67 -2.91 -34.90
C LEU A 321 0.54 -3.49 -36.32
N LEU A 322 -0.42 -2.99 -37.12
CA LEU A 322 -0.77 -3.47 -38.46
C LEU A 322 -0.75 -2.34 -39.53
N PRO A 323 0.39 -1.68 -39.79
CA PRO A 323 0.45 -0.45 -40.60
C PRO A 323 0.16 -0.59 -42.11
N GLY A 324 -0.31 -1.74 -42.62
CA GLY A 324 -0.41 -2.03 -44.07
C GLY A 324 -1.74 -2.57 -44.59
N ARG A 325 -2.76 -2.75 -43.75
CA ARG A 325 -4.08 -3.28 -44.17
C ARG A 325 -5.17 -2.20 -44.29
N ARG A 326 -4.81 -0.98 -44.70
CA ARG A 326 -5.82 -0.04 -45.18
C ARG A 326 -6.47 -0.69 -46.40
N THR A 327 -7.75 -1.01 -46.29
CA THR A 327 -8.56 -1.44 -47.42
C THR A 327 -8.34 -0.47 -48.58
N SER A 328 -8.16 -1.01 -49.77
CA SER A 328 -8.10 -0.28 -51.03
C SER A 328 -9.49 0.29 -51.40
N GLY A 329 -10.10 1.03 -50.48
CA GLY A 329 -11.23 1.91 -50.70
C GLY A 329 -10.70 3.34 -50.57
N GLY A 330 -10.64 4.04 -51.70
CA GLY A 330 -9.96 5.33 -51.81
C GLY A 330 -10.38 6.32 -50.72
N HIS A 331 -9.44 6.67 -49.85
CA HIS A 331 -9.42 7.97 -49.20
C HIS A 331 -8.10 8.63 -49.56
N ARG A 332 -8.19 9.51 -50.55
CA ARG A 332 -7.25 10.61 -50.74
C ARG A 332 -7.03 11.26 -49.39
N ASP A 333 -5.78 11.64 -49.16
CA ASP A 333 -5.34 12.54 -48.11
C ASP A 333 -6.22 13.79 -48.12
N GLN A 334 -7.35 13.73 -47.42
CA GLN A 334 -8.17 14.88 -47.10
C GLN A 334 -7.88 15.18 -45.64
N ARG A 335 -6.98 16.14 -45.43
CA ARG A 335 -7.17 17.09 -44.34
C ARG A 335 -8.54 17.73 -44.53
N VAL A 336 -9.59 17.05 -44.06
CA VAL A 336 -10.89 17.66 -43.89
C VAL A 336 -10.74 18.58 -42.70
N ALA A 337 -10.45 19.84 -42.98
CA ALA A 337 -10.93 20.91 -42.15
C ALA A 337 -12.43 20.66 -41.96
N ARG A 338 -12.83 20.20 -40.76
CA ARG A 338 -14.24 20.15 -40.39
C ARG A 338 -14.72 21.59 -40.25
N THR A 339 -15.13 22.19 -41.35
CA THR A 339 -16.19 23.20 -41.32
C THR A 339 -17.48 22.43 -41.05
N ALA A 340 -17.77 22.20 -39.77
CA ALA A 340 -19.11 21.88 -39.36
C ALA A 340 -19.91 23.18 -39.39
N GLU A 341 -20.97 23.24 -40.19
CA GLU A 341 -22.06 24.17 -39.92
C GLU A 341 -22.63 23.80 -38.53
N PRO A 342 -22.84 24.77 -37.62
CA PRO A 342 -23.35 24.48 -36.30
C PRO A 342 -24.85 24.18 -36.42
N VAL A 343 -25.20 22.90 -36.26
CA VAL A 343 -26.53 22.53 -35.76
C VAL A 343 -26.45 22.74 -34.25
N PRO A 344 -27.25 23.63 -33.63
CA PRO A 344 -27.21 23.79 -32.18
C PRO A 344 -27.71 22.49 -31.54
N SER A 345 -26.80 21.73 -30.95
CA SER A 345 -27.16 20.60 -30.11
C SER A 345 -27.27 21.10 -28.67
N ASP A 346 -28.49 21.20 -28.17
CA ASP A 346 -28.74 21.46 -26.76
C ASP A 346 -28.07 20.36 -25.92
N ARG A 347 -27.26 20.76 -24.94
CA ARG A 347 -26.61 19.84 -24.00
C ARG A 347 -27.53 19.63 -22.80
N THR A 348 -27.84 18.37 -22.50
CA THR A 348 -28.79 18.02 -21.44
C THR A 348 -28.06 17.56 -20.18
N PHE A 349 -28.32 18.23 -19.07
CA PHE A 349 -27.83 17.93 -17.73
C PHE A 349 -28.88 17.06 -17.05
N SER A 350 -28.48 15.86 -16.62
CA SER A 350 -29.34 14.88 -15.98
C SER A 350 -29.03 14.80 -14.49
N LEU A 351 -29.99 14.36 -13.68
CA LEU A 351 -29.82 14.19 -12.23
C LEU A 351 -28.64 13.23 -11.97
N PRO A 352 -27.53 13.67 -11.36
CA PRO A 352 -26.41 12.80 -11.04
C PRO A 352 -26.74 11.88 -9.86
N ASP A 353 -25.98 10.81 -9.69
CA ASP A 353 -26.05 10.00 -8.47
C ASP A 353 -25.55 10.85 -7.29
N LEU A 354 -26.40 10.99 -6.27
CA LEU A 354 -26.15 11.80 -5.07
C LEU A 354 -25.52 10.99 -3.92
N GLY A 355 -25.19 9.72 -4.15
CA GLY A 355 -24.52 8.82 -3.20
C GLY A 355 -25.48 7.95 -2.36
N GLU A 356 -24.94 6.89 -1.75
CA GLU A 356 -25.63 5.99 -0.80
C GLU A 356 -26.85 5.20 -1.33
N GLY A 357 -26.89 4.90 -2.64
CA GLY A 357 -27.95 4.05 -3.21
C GLY A 357 -29.31 4.73 -3.31
N LEU A 358 -29.34 6.06 -3.34
CA LEU A 358 -30.55 6.85 -3.57
C LEU A 358 -30.92 6.80 -5.06
N THR A 359 -32.12 6.31 -5.38
CA THR A 359 -32.57 6.13 -6.77
C THR A 359 -33.33 7.33 -7.33
N GLU A 360 -33.73 8.26 -6.46
CA GLU A 360 -34.57 9.41 -6.79
C GLU A 360 -34.31 10.62 -5.89
N ALA A 361 -34.65 11.81 -6.37
CA ALA A 361 -34.62 13.06 -5.61
C ALA A 361 -35.82 13.94 -5.98
N GLU A 362 -36.38 14.65 -5.01
CA GLU A 362 -37.45 15.63 -5.22
C GLU A 362 -36.85 16.99 -5.58
N VAL A 363 -37.35 17.64 -6.62
CA VAL A 363 -36.90 18.98 -7.01
C VAL A 363 -37.55 20.02 -6.12
N LEU A 364 -36.80 20.69 -5.25
CA LEU A 364 -37.34 21.69 -4.33
C LEU A 364 -37.52 23.06 -4.98
N ASP A 365 -36.46 23.60 -5.57
CA ASP A 365 -36.47 24.97 -6.09
C ASP A 365 -35.49 25.16 -7.25
N TRP A 366 -35.99 25.77 -8.33
CA TRP A 366 -35.20 26.12 -9.50
C TRP A 366 -34.62 27.52 -9.33
N LYS A 367 -33.28 27.62 -9.36
CA LYS A 367 -32.57 28.91 -9.27
C LYS A 367 -32.41 29.61 -10.62
N VAL A 368 -32.85 28.96 -11.70
CA VAL A 368 -32.78 29.47 -13.08
C VAL A 368 -34.07 29.21 -13.85
N ALA A 369 -34.38 30.09 -14.80
CA ALA A 369 -35.52 30.00 -15.69
C ALA A 369 -35.08 29.74 -17.15
N VAL A 370 -35.99 29.23 -17.97
CA VAL A 370 -35.77 29.10 -19.42
C VAL A 370 -35.54 30.50 -20.01
N GLY A 371 -34.44 30.65 -20.75
CA GLY A 371 -33.96 31.93 -21.29
C GLY A 371 -32.82 32.57 -20.49
N ASP A 372 -32.53 32.11 -19.27
CA ASP A 372 -31.43 32.63 -18.47
C ASP A 372 -30.08 32.18 -19.03
N THR A 373 -29.08 33.07 -18.96
CA THR A 373 -27.68 32.69 -19.24
C THR A 373 -27.06 32.16 -17.95
N VAL A 374 -26.61 30.90 -17.98
CA VAL A 374 -25.90 30.24 -16.87
C VAL A 374 -24.42 30.14 -17.16
N THR A 375 -23.59 30.35 -16.14
CA THR A 375 -22.15 30.04 -16.22
C THR A 375 -21.89 28.60 -15.76
N HIS A 376 -20.73 28.04 -16.16
CA HIS A 376 -20.25 26.78 -15.61
C HIS A 376 -20.20 26.88 -14.07
N ASP A 377 -20.64 25.83 -13.39
CA ASP A 377 -20.76 25.70 -11.93
C ASP A 377 -21.78 26.62 -11.23
N GLN A 378 -22.60 27.37 -11.96
CA GLN A 378 -23.69 28.13 -11.35
C GLN A 378 -24.74 27.18 -10.78
N VAL A 379 -25.15 27.37 -9.52
CA VAL A 379 -26.24 26.60 -8.91
C VAL A 379 -27.53 26.82 -9.70
N VAL A 380 -28.12 25.73 -10.19
CA VAL A 380 -29.32 25.78 -11.05
C VAL A 380 -30.56 25.21 -10.37
N VAL A 381 -30.41 24.25 -9.46
CA VAL A 381 -31.54 23.61 -8.79
C VAL A 381 -31.15 23.06 -7.42
N GLU A 382 -32.07 23.14 -6.46
CA GLU A 382 -32.00 22.46 -5.16
C GLU A 382 -32.88 21.21 -5.20
N VAL A 383 -32.32 20.08 -4.78
CA VAL A 383 -33.02 18.80 -4.73
C VAL A 383 -32.96 18.22 -3.32
N GLU A 384 -34.04 17.58 -2.87
CA GLU A 384 -34.13 16.87 -1.59
C GLU A 384 -34.07 15.37 -1.82
N THR A 385 -33.22 14.72 -1.02
CA THR A 385 -33.17 13.26 -0.92
C THR A 385 -33.65 12.83 0.45
N ALA A 386 -33.82 11.52 0.67
CA ALA A 386 -34.25 10.96 1.96
C ALA A 386 -33.34 11.32 3.17
N LYS A 387 -32.17 11.93 2.95
CA LYS A 387 -31.17 12.22 3.98
C LYS A 387 -30.73 13.69 4.05
N SER A 388 -30.78 14.42 2.94
CA SER A 388 -30.28 15.80 2.88
C SER A 388 -30.79 16.56 1.66
N VAL A 389 -30.77 17.89 1.75
CA VAL A 389 -30.96 18.82 0.63
C VAL A 389 -29.60 19.12 -0.01
N VAL A 390 -29.53 19.01 -1.34
CA VAL A 390 -28.31 19.17 -2.13
C VAL A 390 -28.54 20.20 -3.24
N THR A 391 -27.58 21.11 -3.43
CA THR A 391 -27.57 22.07 -4.54
C THR A 391 -26.82 21.49 -5.73
N LEU A 392 -27.41 21.57 -6.92
CA LEU A 392 -26.81 21.08 -8.16
C LEU A 392 -26.27 22.25 -9.00
N PRO A 393 -24.94 22.32 -9.21
CA PRO A 393 -24.34 23.28 -10.12
C PRO A 393 -24.45 22.81 -11.58
N SER A 394 -24.65 23.75 -12.52
CA SER A 394 -24.71 23.45 -13.95
C SER A 394 -23.34 23.05 -14.50
N PRO A 395 -23.20 21.89 -15.17
CA PRO A 395 -21.96 21.51 -15.84
C PRO A 395 -21.76 22.23 -17.19
N PHE A 396 -22.73 23.05 -17.62
CA PHE A 396 -22.70 23.73 -18.92
C PHE A 396 -22.85 25.24 -18.74
N ALA A 397 -22.10 26.01 -19.54
CA ALA A 397 -22.31 27.44 -19.70
C ALA A 397 -23.09 27.69 -20.99
N GLY A 398 -24.10 28.55 -20.95
CA GLY A 398 -24.96 28.83 -22.11
C GLY A 398 -26.32 29.37 -21.71
N THR A 399 -27.27 29.36 -22.64
CA THR A 399 -28.64 29.80 -22.35
C THR A 399 -29.50 28.59 -22.04
N VAL A 400 -30.24 28.61 -20.92
CA VAL A 400 -31.19 27.55 -20.57
C VAL A 400 -32.29 27.48 -21.63
N THR A 401 -32.40 26.36 -22.34
CA THR A 401 -33.41 26.15 -23.39
C THR A 401 -34.63 25.40 -22.89
N ALA A 402 -34.48 24.54 -21.88
CA ALA A 402 -35.59 23.84 -21.24
C ALA A 402 -35.26 23.41 -19.80
N ARG A 403 -36.29 23.38 -18.95
CA ARG A 403 -36.33 22.62 -17.69
C ARG A 403 -37.25 21.43 -17.92
N HIS A 404 -36.82 20.24 -17.52
CA HIS A 404 -37.51 18.99 -17.86
C HIS A 404 -38.44 18.48 -16.76
N CYS A 405 -38.49 19.16 -15.62
CA CYS A 405 -39.35 18.85 -14.48
C CYS A 405 -39.71 20.12 -13.70
N GLU A 406 -40.84 20.09 -12.98
CA GLU A 406 -41.29 21.22 -12.15
C GLU A 406 -40.87 21.05 -10.68
N ALA A 407 -40.91 22.14 -9.90
CA ALA A 407 -40.68 22.06 -8.46
C ALA A 407 -41.79 21.23 -7.78
N GLY A 408 -41.40 20.32 -6.89
CA GLY A 408 -42.25 19.32 -6.23
C GLY A 408 -42.32 17.97 -6.96
N GLU A 409 -41.60 17.78 -8.06
CA GLU A 409 -41.58 16.53 -8.83
C GLU A 409 -40.41 15.63 -8.38
N ILE A 410 -40.68 14.32 -8.21
CA ILE A 410 -39.67 13.31 -7.88
C ILE A 410 -39.04 12.79 -9.18
N VAL A 411 -37.73 12.94 -9.31
CA VAL A 411 -36.95 12.63 -10.51
C VAL A 411 -35.99 11.48 -10.23
N GLN A 412 -35.92 10.51 -11.13
CA GLN A 412 -35.00 9.37 -11.02
C GLN A 412 -33.57 9.75 -11.43
N VAL A 413 -32.56 9.15 -10.80
CA VAL A 413 -31.16 9.35 -11.18
C VAL A 413 -30.97 9.00 -12.67
N GLY A 414 -30.30 9.89 -13.41
CA GLY A 414 -30.11 9.79 -14.86
C GLY A 414 -31.22 10.40 -15.72
N ALA A 415 -32.33 10.88 -15.14
CA ALA A 415 -33.34 11.62 -15.87
C ALA A 415 -32.90 13.07 -16.15
N ALA A 416 -33.33 13.61 -17.29
CA ALA A 416 -32.98 14.97 -17.70
C ALA A 416 -33.56 16.02 -16.74
N LEU A 417 -32.75 16.99 -16.33
CA LEU A 417 -33.15 18.12 -15.50
C LEU A 417 -33.19 19.42 -16.31
N LEU A 418 -32.10 19.74 -17.02
CA LEU A 418 -31.88 21.04 -17.66
C LEU A 418 -31.24 20.89 -19.04
N SER A 419 -31.74 21.59 -20.07
CA SER A 419 -31.05 21.73 -21.36
C SER A 419 -30.46 23.12 -21.50
N VAL A 420 -29.21 23.19 -21.98
CA VAL A 420 -28.47 24.43 -22.18
C VAL A 420 -27.95 24.50 -23.62
N GLY A 421 -28.32 25.57 -24.32
CA GLY A 421 -27.88 25.88 -25.69
C GLY A 421 -26.62 26.75 -25.71
N GLU A 422 -25.73 26.52 -26.67
CA GLU A 422 -24.46 27.27 -26.78
C GLU A 422 -24.66 28.73 -27.21
N LYS A 423 -23.86 29.63 -26.60
CA LYS A 423 -23.78 31.04 -26.99
C LYS A 423 -22.53 31.27 -27.83
N THR A 424 -22.66 31.37 -29.16
CA THR A 424 -21.57 31.87 -30.01
C THR A 424 -21.40 33.37 -29.82
N ALA A 425 -20.39 33.79 -29.04
CA ALA A 425 -19.95 35.17 -28.94
C ALA A 425 -18.46 35.29 -29.27
N ARG A 426 -18.15 36.01 -30.37
CA ARG A 426 -16.82 36.56 -30.67
C ARG A 426 -16.61 37.86 -29.89
N ALA A 427 -15.58 37.93 -29.05
CA ALA A 427 -14.93 39.17 -28.56
C ALA A 427 -13.60 38.76 -27.89
N SER A 428 -12.45 38.99 -28.53
CA SER A 428 -11.55 40.15 -28.39
C SER A 428 -10.66 40.10 -27.14
N SER A 429 -9.38 39.90 -27.41
CA SER A 429 -8.24 40.11 -26.53
C SER A 429 -8.17 41.56 -26.03
N GLU A 430 -8.07 41.77 -24.72
CA GLU A 430 -7.04 42.59 -24.05
C GLU A 430 -7.33 42.78 -22.55
N LEU A 431 -6.23 43.02 -21.80
CA LEU A 431 -6.07 43.36 -20.38
C LEU A 431 -6.14 42.16 -19.40
N GLY A 432 -5.21 41.99 -18.46
CA GLY A 432 -4.10 42.81 -18.02
C GLY A 432 -3.43 42.12 -16.83
N SER A 433 -2.14 42.39 -16.66
CA SER A 433 -1.22 41.74 -15.71
C SER A 433 -1.68 41.81 -14.25
N GLY A 434 -1.66 40.65 -13.58
CA GLY A 434 -1.60 40.54 -12.12
C GLY A 434 -0.52 39.51 -11.77
N ALA A 435 0.70 40.00 -11.56
CA ALA A 435 1.85 39.19 -11.19
C ALA A 435 1.68 38.59 -9.79
N VAL A 436 1.91 37.29 -9.64
CA VAL A 436 2.46 36.71 -8.40
C VAL A 436 3.62 35.82 -8.78
N LEU A 437 4.78 36.18 -8.22
CA LEU A 437 6.08 35.54 -8.31
C LEU A 437 6.03 34.07 -7.91
N THR A 438 6.59 33.21 -8.75
CA THR A 438 7.56 32.21 -8.28
C THR A 438 8.50 31.85 -9.42
N GLY A 439 9.75 32.30 -9.30
CA GLY A 439 10.82 31.90 -10.18
C GLY A 439 12.16 32.19 -9.51
N TYR A 440 12.91 31.13 -9.24
CA TYR A 440 14.35 31.12 -9.50
C TYR A 440 14.71 29.74 -10.04
N GLY A 441 14.98 29.70 -11.35
CA GLY A 441 15.86 28.71 -11.92
C GLY A 441 17.30 29.22 -11.88
N THR A 442 18.27 28.30 -11.81
CA THR A 442 19.64 28.54 -12.27
C THR A 442 20.13 27.34 -13.10
N ARG A 443 20.18 27.58 -14.42
CA ARG A 443 21.19 27.21 -15.43
C ARG A 443 21.80 25.79 -15.39
N GLY A 444 21.51 25.03 -16.45
CA GLY A 444 22.25 23.83 -16.83
C GLY A 444 23.55 24.12 -17.62
N PRO A 445 24.50 23.17 -17.66
CA PRO A 445 25.68 23.29 -18.50
C PRO A 445 25.46 22.73 -19.91
N GLN A 446 26.06 23.43 -20.89
CA GLN A 446 26.12 23.10 -22.31
C GLN A 446 26.82 21.75 -22.56
N ARG A 447 26.23 20.93 -23.44
CA ARG A 447 26.86 19.74 -24.03
C ARG A 447 27.75 20.13 -25.21
N SER A 448 29.01 19.73 -25.19
CA SER A 448 29.88 19.70 -26.38
C SER A 448 29.61 18.47 -27.24
N PRO A 449 29.92 18.49 -28.55
CA PRO A 449 29.58 17.41 -29.47
C PRO A 449 30.54 16.23 -29.34
N LEU A 450 29.99 15.01 -29.35
CA LEU A 450 30.76 13.76 -29.41
C LEU A 450 31.33 13.55 -30.83
N PRO A 451 32.56 13.03 -30.99
CA PRO A 451 33.12 12.70 -32.30
C PRO A 451 32.46 11.44 -32.89
N ALA A 452 32.41 11.39 -34.22
CA ALA A 452 31.88 10.30 -35.01
C ALA A 452 32.60 8.97 -34.75
N ALA A 453 31.82 7.89 -34.64
CA ALA A 453 32.30 6.53 -34.51
C ALA A 453 33.05 6.09 -35.78
N ARG A 454 34.28 5.61 -35.61
CA ARG A 454 34.94 4.72 -36.56
C ARG A 454 34.64 3.28 -36.17
N GLU A 455 34.22 2.51 -37.15
CA GLU A 455 34.11 1.06 -37.11
C GLU A 455 35.48 0.42 -36.86
N GLY A 456 35.50 -0.68 -36.09
CA GLY A 456 36.66 -1.57 -36.00
C GLY A 456 36.91 -2.12 -34.60
N GLU A 457 36.67 -3.43 -34.48
CA GLU A 457 37.42 -4.40 -33.66
C GLU A 457 36.99 -4.68 -32.20
N ASP A 458 36.77 -5.98 -32.02
CA ASP A 458 36.86 -6.85 -30.85
C ASP A 458 35.93 -6.70 -29.63
N ARG A 459 35.00 -7.65 -29.59
CA ARG A 459 34.34 -8.15 -28.38
C ARG A 459 35.38 -8.65 -27.37
N GLN A 460 35.72 -7.82 -26.40
CA GLN A 460 36.18 -8.29 -25.09
C GLN A 460 35.28 -7.76 -23.98
N THR A 461 34.88 -8.69 -23.13
CA THR A 461 34.06 -8.57 -21.94
C THR A 461 34.48 -7.36 -21.10
N LEU A 462 33.66 -6.32 -21.06
CA LEU A 462 33.84 -5.19 -20.14
C LEU A 462 33.53 -5.67 -18.72
N LEU A 463 34.54 -6.21 -18.04
CA LEU A 463 34.58 -6.28 -16.59
C LEU A 463 34.50 -4.84 -16.06
N SER A 464 33.45 -4.54 -15.28
CA SER A 464 33.37 -3.29 -14.53
C SER A 464 34.65 -3.10 -13.71
N PRO A 465 35.23 -1.89 -13.64
CA PRO A 465 36.44 -1.69 -12.86
C PRO A 465 36.14 -2.07 -11.40
N ALA A 466 36.87 -3.07 -10.90
CA ALA A 466 36.75 -3.49 -9.51
C ALA A 466 37.10 -2.29 -8.63
N LEU A 467 36.09 -1.75 -7.93
CA LEU A 467 36.32 -0.80 -6.84
C LEU A 467 37.21 -1.51 -5.82
N SER A 468 38.47 -1.10 -5.73
CA SER A 468 39.41 -1.61 -4.74
C SER A 468 39.02 -1.10 -3.36
N GLY A 469 38.09 -1.80 -2.71
CA GLY A 469 37.69 -1.53 -1.34
C GLY A 469 38.75 -2.02 -0.35
N THR A 470 39.03 -1.20 0.67
CA THR A 470 39.86 -1.61 1.81
C THR A 470 39.14 -2.71 2.59
N ARG A 471 39.75 -3.89 2.67
CA ARG A 471 39.22 -5.01 3.46
C ARG A 471 39.60 -4.84 4.92
N ILE A 472 38.61 -4.51 5.75
CA ILE A 472 38.76 -4.44 7.20
C ILE A 472 38.12 -5.72 7.78
N PRO A 473 38.88 -6.59 8.48
CA PRO A 473 38.31 -7.75 9.16
C PRO A 473 37.25 -7.31 10.16
N MET A 474 36.11 -8.01 10.19
CA MET A 474 35.09 -7.77 11.22
C MET A 474 35.63 -8.16 12.59
N ASP A 475 35.33 -7.36 13.61
CA ASP A 475 35.73 -7.65 14.99
C ASP A 475 34.78 -8.64 15.67
N ALA A 476 35.15 -9.12 16.86
CA ALA A 476 34.30 -10.01 17.66
C ALA A 476 32.98 -9.35 18.14
N THR A 477 32.87 -8.01 18.04
CA THR A 477 31.66 -7.27 18.39
C THR A 477 30.59 -7.47 17.30
N ALA A 478 31.00 -7.48 16.03
CA ALA A 478 30.10 -7.75 14.90
C ALA A 478 29.38 -9.12 15.03
N GLU A 479 30.08 -10.14 15.51
CA GLU A 479 29.48 -11.47 15.72
C GLU A 479 28.40 -11.46 16.83
N LYS A 480 28.60 -10.66 17.90
CA LYS A 480 27.60 -10.50 18.96
C LYS A 480 26.35 -9.78 18.46
N PHE A 481 26.52 -8.77 17.62
CA PHE A 481 25.42 -8.04 17.01
C PHE A 481 24.64 -8.90 16.02
N LEU A 482 25.33 -9.72 15.21
CA LEU A 482 24.70 -10.69 14.33
C LEU A 482 23.87 -11.72 15.12
N ARG A 483 24.40 -12.25 16.22
CA ARG A 483 23.66 -13.16 17.11
C ARG A 483 22.45 -12.47 17.73
N SER A 484 22.61 -11.26 18.26
CA SER A 484 21.47 -10.51 18.82
C SER A 484 20.37 -10.28 17.78
N HIS A 485 20.72 -9.91 16.55
CA HIS A 485 19.73 -9.66 15.49
C HIS A 485 19.03 -10.95 15.03
N ARG A 486 19.74 -12.08 15.04
CA ARG A 486 19.21 -13.39 14.64
C ARG A 486 18.34 -14.03 15.73
N ASP A 487 18.79 -13.95 16.98
CA ASP A 487 18.35 -14.84 18.04
C ASP A 487 17.44 -14.14 19.08
N SER A 488 17.33 -12.81 19.07
CA SER A 488 16.46 -12.04 19.97
C SER A 488 15.29 -11.40 19.22
N PRO A 489 14.01 -11.76 19.53
CA PRO A 489 12.84 -11.01 19.09
C PRO A 489 12.76 -9.69 19.87
N ALA A 490 13.65 -8.76 19.53
CA ALA A 490 13.78 -7.48 20.18
C ALA A 490 12.67 -6.52 19.74
N VAL A 491 12.01 -5.89 20.71
CA VAL A 491 11.01 -4.85 20.50
C VAL A 491 11.50 -3.58 21.17
N THR A 492 11.28 -2.43 20.53
CA THR A 492 11.64 -1.12 21.08
C THR A 492 10.42 -0.27 21.28
N ILE A 493 10.24 0.23 22.50
CA ILE A 493 9.22 1.20 22.85
C ILE A 493 9.87 2.55 23.21
N TRP A 494 9.11 3.63 23.05
CA TRP A 494 9.60 4.99 23.17
C TRP A 494 8.71 5.81 24.10
N ALA A 495 9.31 6.74 24.81
CA ALA A 495 8.60 7.70 25.64
C ALA A 495 9.37 9.02 25.73
N ASP A 496 8.62 10.12 25.75
CA ASP A 496 9.17 11.45 26.01
C ASP A 496 9.08 11.75 27.51
N ALA A 497 10.14 12.35 28.04
CA ALA A 497 10.19 12.79 29.43
C ALA A 497 10.53 14.28 29.50
N ASP A 498 9.81 15.01 30.35
CA ASP A 498 10.26 16.31 30.82
C ASP A 498 11.45 16.08 31.76
N ALA A 499 12.64 16.51 31.36
CA ALA A 499 13.89 16.42 32.09
C ALA A 499 14.32 17.76 32.72
N THR A 500 13.40 18.74 32.81
CA THR A 500 13.68 20.06 33.39
C THR A 500 14.21 19.94 34.82
N GLU A 501 13.50 19.18 35.67
CA GLU A 501 13.94 18.93 37.06
C GLU A 501 15.19 18.05 37.14
N LEU A 502 15.39 17.12 36.19
CA LEU A 502 16.62 16.34 36.11
C LEU A 502 17.85 17.23 35.87
N LEU A 503 17.72 18.24 35.01
CA LEU A 503 18.78 19.22 34.75
C LEU A 503 19.00 20.16 35.93
N ALA A 504 17.94 20.55 36.66
CA ALA A 504 18.06 21.30 37.90
C ALA A 504 18.82 20.47 38.96
N ALA A 505 18.44 19.21 39.15
CA ALA A 505 19.12 18.29 40.05
C ALA A 505 20.60 18.09 39.67
N ARG A 506 20.92 18.01 38.37
CA ARG A 506 22.32 17.95 37.88
C ARG A 506 23.15 19.12 38.38
N ALA A 507 22.60 20.33 38.34
CA ALA A 507 23.27 21.54 38.84
C ALA A 507 23.43 21.48 40.37
N THR A 508 22.37 21.13 41.09
CA THR A 508 22.37 21.04 42.57
C THR A 508 23.37 20.01 43.10
N PHE A 509 23.44 18.83 42.48
CA PHE A 509 24.34 17.75 42.90
C PHE A 509 25.78 17.87 42.36
N GLY A 510 26.07 18.86 41.50
CA GLY A 510 27.40 19.05 40.92
C GLY A 510 27.90 17.82 40.15
N THR A 511 27.03 17.08 39.47
CA THR A 511 27.35 15.81 38.81
C THR A 511 26.99 15.81 37.32
N GLY A 512 27.39 14.76 36.60
CA GLY A 512 26.99 14.56 35.21
C GLY A 512 25.54 14.07 35.09
N LEU A 513 24.98 14.12 33.88
CA LEU A 513 23.63 13.58 33.63
C LEU A 513 23.58 12.05 33.77
N LEU A 514 24.67 11.36 33.39
CA LEU A 514 24.75 9.90 33.40
C LEU A 514 24.50 9.27 34.79
N PRO A 515 25.11 9.72 35.91
CA PRO A 515 24.77 9.23 37.24
C PRO A 515 23.30 9.37 37.65
N LEU A 516 22.63 10.45 37.24
CA LEU A 516 21.21 10.66 37.53
C LEU A 516 20.34 9.67 36.73
N LEU A 517 20.61 9.54 35.43
CA LEU A 517 19.93 8.56 34.57
C LEU A 517 20.18 7.12 35.05
N ALA A 518 21.41 6.80 35.47
CA ALA A 518 21.75 5.51 36.05
C ALA A 518 20.93 5.23 37.32
N ARG A 519 20.73 6.23 38.18
CA ARG A 519 19.89 6.10 39.38
C ARG A 519 18.42 5.81 39.01
N CYS A 520 17.85 6.56 38.06
CA CYS A 520 16.48 6.32 37.57
C CYS A 520 16.33 4.90 36.97
N THR A 521 17.34 4.47 36.20
CA THR A 521 17.39 3.13 35.60
C THR A 521 17.45 2.04 36.68
N LEU A 522 18.29 2.21 37.72
CA LEU A 522 18.42 1.25 38.82
C LEU A 522 17.16 1.17 39.68
N ALA A 523 16.50 2.30 39.93
CA ALA A 523 15.20 2.32 40.61
C ALA A 523 14.14 1.56 39.81
N ALA A 524 14.08 1.77 38.49
CA ALA A 524 13.19 1.03 37.61
C ALA A 524 13.52 -0.47 37.58
N LEU A 525 14.80 -0.86 37.56
CA LEU A 525 15.20 -2.27 37.61
C LEU A 525 14.87 -2.95 38.95
N ALA A 526 14.80 -2.18 40.04
CA ALA A 526 14.34 -2.70 41.33
C ALA A 526 12.82 -2.97 41.32
N ALA A 527 12.05 -2.13 40.63
CA ALA A 527 10.60 -2.29 40.47
C ALA A 527 10.22 -3.37 39.42
N PHE A 528 11.06 -3.56 38.40
CA PHE A 528 10.84 -4.50 37.30
C PHE A 528 12.06 -5.43 37.10
N PRO A 529 12.33 -6.34 38.07
CA PRO A 529 13.51 -7.20 38.05
C PRO A 529 13.55 -8.17 36.87
N GLU A 530 12.41 -8.42 36.20
CA GLU A 530 12.29 -9.20 34.96
C GLU A 530 13.26 -8.74 33.88
N LEU A 531 13.49 -7.43 33.78
CA LEU A 531 14.34 -6.82 32.75
C LEU A 531 15.84 -7.00 33.03
N ASN A 532 16.22 -7.42 34.25
CA ASN A 532 17.59 -7.79 34.59
C ASN A 532 17.82 -9.29 34.35
N ALA A 533 17.66 -9.74 33.11
CA ALA A 533 17.75 -11.15 32.76
C ALA A 533 18.62 -11.39 31.52
N ARG A 534 18.91 -12.67 31.27
CA ARG A 534 19.50 -13.17 30.04
C ARG A 534 18.78 -14.43 29.59
N ILE A 535 18.85 -14.75 28.31
CA ILE A 535 18.33 -16.00 27.77
C ILE A 535 19.48 -16.98 27.60
N ASP A 536 19.31 -18.18 28.16
CA ASP A 536 20.16 -19.34 27.87
C ASP A 536 19.50 -20.14 26.75
N THR A 537 19.95 -19.91 25.52
CA THR A 537 19.38 -20.54 24.33
C THR A 537 19.66 -22.04 24.26
N ASP A 538 20.73 -22.52 24.89
CA ASP A 538 21.10 -23.95 24.86
C ASP A 538 20.18 -24.77 25.76
N ARG A 539 19.69 -24.15 26.84
CA ARG A 539 18.77 -24.77 27.81
C ARG A 539 17.31 -24.34 27.67
N ALA A 540 17.04 -23.35 26.82
CA ALA A 540 15.73 -22.71 26.66
C ALA A 540 15.20 -22.07 27.96
N ASP A 541 16.10 -21.56 28.81
CA ASP A 541 15.75 -20.96 30.10
C ASP A 541 15.93 -19.43 30.11
N ILE A 542 15.08 -18.73 30.86
CA ILE A 542 15.28 -17.31 31.21
C ILE A 542 16.00 -17.26 32.55
N VAL A 543 17.21 -16.70 32.57
CA VAL A 543 18.03 -16.54 33.77
C VAL A 543 17.89 -15.11 34.29
N ARG A 544 17.11 -14.95 35.36
CA ARG A 544 17.02 -13.67 36.10
C ARG A 544 18.28 -13.46 36.93
N MET A 545 18.89 -12.29 36.81
CA MET A 545 20.13 -11.97 37.50
C MET A 545 19.81 -11.31 38.85
N PRO A 546 20.36 -11.81 39.99
CA PRO A 546 20.04 -11.27 41.31
C PRO A 546 20.74 -9.95 41.61
N GLN A 547 21.82 -9.62 40.89
CA GLN A 547 22.50 -8.34 40.98
C GLN A 547 22.45 -7.60 39.63
N VAL A 548 22.41 -6.28 39.69
CA VAL A 548 22.53 -5.42 38.51
C VAL A 548 24.00 -5.03 38.33
N HIS A 549 24.59 -5.50 37.23
CA HIS A 549 25.86 -5.00 36.74
C HIS A 549 25.58 -4.04 35.58
N LEU A 550 25.59 -2.74 35.89
CA LEU A 550 25.15 -1.72 34.95
C LEU A 550 26.26 -1.43 33.94
N GLY A 551 26.04 -1.86 32.70
CA GLY A 551 26.81 -1.40 31.56
C GLY A 551 26.41 0.02 31.19
N PHE A 552 27.36 0.86 30.78
CA PHE A 552 27.03 2.14 30.18
C PHE A 552 27.91 2.43 28.97
N ALA A 553 27.41 3.17 28.00
CA ALA A 553 28.21 3.55 26.84
C ALA A 553 29.19 4.68 27.18
N ALA A 554 30.49 4.46 26.92
CA ALA A 554 31.54 5.47 27.03
C ALA A 554 32.31 5.57 25.71
N GLN A 555 32.36 6.76 25.13
CA GLN A 555 33.12 7.00 23.90
C GLN A 555 34.63 7.05 24.18
N THR A 556 35.41 6.34 23.36
CA THR A 556 36.88 6.31 23.42
C THR A 556 37.48 6.66 22.06
N ALA A 557 38.80 6.89 22.01
CA ALA A 557 39.51 7.15 20.76
C ALA A 557 39.50 5.95 19.77
N HIS A 558 39.22 4.74 20.28
CA HIS A 558 39.16 3.50 19.49
C HIS A 558 37.73 3.02 19.24
N GLY A 559 36.72 3.88 19.46
CA GLY A 559 35.30 3.56 19.31
C GLY A 559 34.55 3.48 20.65
N GLN A 560 33.34 2.95 20.60
CA GLN A 560 32.48 2.83 21.77
C GLN A 560 32.95 1.68 22.68
N ALA A 561 33.20 1.99 23.95
CA ALA A 561 33.39 0.98 24.99
C ALA A 561 32.14 0.92 25.87
N VAL A 562 31.88 -0.25 26.48
CA VAL A 562 30.79 -0.42 27.45
C VAL A 562 31.38 -0.81 28.80
N PRO A 563 31.82 0.15 29.64
CA PRO A 563 32.26 -0.16 30.98
C PRO A 563 31.12 -0.65 31.86
N VAL A 564 31.45 -1.51 32.82
CA VAL A 564 30.48 -2.17 33.70
C VAL A 564 30.70 -1.76 35.14
N VAL A 565 29.71 -1.09 35.74
CA VAL A 565 29.66 -0.85 37.18
C VAL A 565 29.14 -2.11 37.86
N ARG A 566 29.98 -2.72 38.71
CA ARG A 566 29.61 -3.92 39.48
C ARG A 566 28.67 -3.57 40.61
N ASP A 567 27.71 -4.47 40.85
CA ASP A 567 26.68 -4.35 41.88
C ASP A 567 26.10 -2.94 42.03
N ALA A 568 25.76 -2.32 40.90
CA ALA A 568 25.47 -0.90 40.81
C ALA A 568 24.31 -0.48 41.74
N ALA A 569 23.32 -1.36 41.91
CA ALA A 569 22.17 -1.14 42.79
C ALA A 569 22.53 -1.09 44.30
N ARG A 570 23.73 -1.55 44.70
CA ARG A 570 24.20 -1.51 46.10
C ARG A 570 25.00 -0.25 46.42
N LEU A 571 25.41 0.51 45.40
CA LEU A 571 26.21 1.71 45.61
C LEU A 571 25.30 2.88 46.02
N PRO A 572 25.66 3.64 47.08
CA PRO A 572 25.00 4.91 47.33
C PRO A 572 25.26 5.86 46.16
N PHE A 573 24.39 6.84 45.93
CA PHE A 573 24.45 7.72 44.75
C PHE A 573 25.84 8.37 44.54
N VAL A 574 26.47 8.86 45.61
CA VAL A 574 27.82 9.44 45.56
C VAL A 574 28.86 8.42 45.08
N GLY A 575 28.74 7.17 45.56
CA GLY A 575 29.60 6.05 45.15
C GLY A 575 29.38 5.66 43.69
N LEU A 576 28.12 5.56 43.25
CA LEU A 576 27.75 5.30 41.86
C LEU A 576 28.30 6.38 40.92
N ALA A 577 28.12 7.66 41.28
CA ALA A 577 28.63 8.78 40.50
C ALA A 577 30.17 8.80 40.43
N GLY A 578 30.85 8.48 41.53
CA GLY A 578 32.31 8.34 41.58
C GLY A 578 32.80 7.22 40.67
N GLU A 579 32.14 6.06 40.72
CA GLU A 579 32.53 4.88 39.94
C GLU A 579 32.28 5.06 38.44
N LEU A 580 31.15 5.63 38.04
CA LEU A 580 30.87 5.99 36.64
C LEU A 580 31.94 6.95 36.09
N ARG A 581 32.37 7.95 36.87
CA ARG A 581 33.46 8.87 36.47
C ARG A 581 34.78 8.12 36.32
N ARG A 582 35.17 7.32 37.33
CA ARG A 582 36.41 6.54 37.31
C ARG A 582 36.48 5.62 36.08
N LEU A 583 35.41 4.89 35.79
CA LEU A 583 35.35 3.98 34.64
C LEU A 583 35.31 4.71 33.30
N THR A 584 34.64 5.88 33.23
CA THR A 584 34.69 6.74 32.04
C THR A 584 36.12 7.18 31.73
N ASP A 585 36.86 7.61 32.74
CA ASP A 585 38.24 8.07 32.60
C ASP A 585 39.19 6.93 32.21
N LEU A 586 39.01 5.73 32.78
CA LEU A 586 39.77 4.54 32.40
C LEU A 586 39.47 4.08 30.98
N ALA A 587 38.20 4.14 30.55
CA ALA A 587 37.81 3.82 29.18
C ALA A 587 38.45 4.79 28.18
N ARG A 588 38.41 6.11 28.46
CA ARG A 588 39.03 7.14 27.62
C ARG A 588 40.55 6.96 27.47
N ARG A 589 41.23 6.55 28.55
CA ARG A 589 42.67 6.25 28.54
C ARG A 589 43.02 4.87 27.97
N GLY A 590 42.03 4.05 27.60
CA GLY A 590 42.23 2.68 27.11
C GLY A 590 42.69 1.68 28.18
N THR A 591 42.69 2.06 29.46
CA THR A 591 43.22 1.27 30.58
C THR A 591 42.14 0.60 31.42
N LEU A 592 40.93 0.46 30.87
CA LEU A 592 39.80 -0.18 31.55
C LEU A 592 40.14 -1.65 31.89
N PRO A 593 40.09 -2.08 33.16
CA PRO A 593 40.37 -3.47 33.52
C PRO A 593 39.37 -4.46 32.89
N THR A 594 39.81 -5.68 32.59
CA THR A 594 38.98 -6.72 31.94
C THR A 594 37.69 -7.03 32.73
N GLU A 595 37.76 -6.99 34.05
CA GLU A 595 36.61 -7.21 34.95
C GLU A 595 35.50 -6.16 34.78
N HIS A 596 35.82 -4.98 34.22
CA HIS A 596 34.86 -3.92 33.93
C HIS A 596 34.52 -3.81 32.43
N ARG A 597 34.98 -4.75 31.59
CA ARG A 597 34.68 -4.80 30.14
C ARG A 597 33.57 -5.77 29.77
N THR A 598 33.18 -6.66 30.68
CA THR A 598 32.30 -7.80 30.38
C THR A 598 31.31 -8.06 31.50
N GLY A 599 30.24 -8.80 31.22
CA GLY A 599 29.30 -9.25 32.25
C GLY A 599 28.36 -8.18 32.79
N ALA A 600 28.03 -7.16 31.99
CA ALA A 600 26.88 -6.31 32.26
C ALA A 600 25.58 -7.10 32.09
N THR A 601 24.61 -6.87 32.97
CA THR A 601 23.29 -7.52 32.97
C THR A 601 22.21 -6.63 32.37
N PHE A 602 22.43 -5.31 32.38
CA PHE A 602 21.60 -4.31 31.73
C PHE A 602 22.50 -3.17 31.24
N THR A 603 22.17 -2.54 30.10
CA THR A 603 22.95 -1.43 29.56
C THR A 603 22.14 -0.13 29.50
N LEU A 604 22.77 0.98 29.92
CA LEU A 604 22.31 2.35 29.71
C LEU A 604 23.15 3.02 28.62
N ASN A 605 22.55 3.31 27.49
CA ASN A 605 23.20 3.99 26.37
C ASN A 605 22.70 5.42 26.25
N ASN A 606 23.64 6.35 26.08
CA ASN A 606 23.33 7.76 25.92
C ASN A 606 23.78 8.23 24.53
N TYR A 607 22.82 8.36 23.62
CA TYR A 607 23.00 8.87 22.27
C TYR A 607 23.05 10.40 22.23
N GLY A 608 22.51 11.06 23.27
CA GLY A 608 22.42 12.52 23.33
C GLY A 608 23.77 13.24 23.28
N VAL A 609 24.86 12.56 23.64
CA VAL A 609 26.23 13.11 23.50
C VAL A 609 26.66 13.28 22.04
N PHE A 610 25.92 12.71 21.08
CA PHE A 610 26.15 12.80 19.63
C PHE A 610 25.11 13.69 18.93
N ASP A 611 24.34 14.48 19.68
CA ASP A 611 23.25 15.32 19.16
C ASP A 611 22.17 14.51 18.39
N VAL A 612 21.90 13.30 18.86
CA VAL A 612 20.86 12.40 18.30
C VAL A 612 19.65 12.39 19.21
N ASP A 613 18.44 12.56 18.63
CA ASP A 613 17.16 12.58 19.36
C ASP A 613 16.83 11.27 20.07
N GLY A 614 17.33 10.15 19.55
CA GLY A 614 17.30 8.82 20.14
C GLY A 614 17.64 7.78 19.08
N ALA A 615 17.78 6.52 19.48
CA ALA A 615 17.96 5.40 18.54
C ALA A 615 17.24 4.18 19.08
N THR A 616 17.12 3.14 18.25
CA THR A 616 16.72 1.79 18.66
C THR A 616 17.97 1.06 19.17
N PRO A 617 18.18 0.87 20.49
CA PRO A 617 19.33 0.13 20.99
C PRO A 617 19.39 -1.28 20.41
N LEU A 618 20.55 -1.69 19.92
CA LEU A 618 20.81 -3.08 19.63
C LEU A 618 21.19 -3.80 20.94
N LEU A 619 20.46 -4.85 21.29
CA LEU A 619 20.69 -5.58 22.55
C LEU A 619 22.11 -6.15 22.58
N ASN A 620 22.80 -5.96 23.71
CA ASN A 620 24.10 -6.55 23.94
C ASN A 620 23.92 -8.00 24.39
N HIS A 621 23.97 -8.95 23.47
CA HIS A 621 23.85 -10.38 23.81
C HIS A 621 24.83 -10.78 24.95
N PRO A 622 24.36 -11.46 26.03
CA PRO A 622 23.05 -12.10 26.20
C PRO A 622 22.02 -11.29 27.01
N GLN A 623 22.15 -9.97 27.13
CA GLN A 623 21.22 -9.14 27.90
C GLN A 623 19.82 -9.14 27.31
N ALA A 624 18.81 -9.18 28.17
CA ALA A 624 17.41 -9.15 27.76
C ALA A 624 16.88 -7.75 27.46
N ALA A 625 17.50 -6.68 28.01
CA ALA A 625 17.00 -5.33 27.85
C ALA A 625 18.09 -4.26 27.95
N MET A 626 17.83 -3.11 27.33
CA MET A 626 18.74 -1.97 27.26
C MET A 626 17.97 -0.66 27.11
N LEU A 627 18.34 0.35 27.91
CA LEU A 627 17.75 1.68 27.86
C LEU A 627 18.63 2.63 27.04
N GLY A 628 18.04 3.29 26.06
CA GLY A 628 18.58 4.38 25.27
C GLY A 628 18.08 5.73 25.74
N VAL A 629 18.96 6.73 25.75
CA VAL A 629 18.65 8.11 26.12
C VAL A 629 19.12 9.04 24.99
N GLY A 630 18.20 9.85 24.47
CA GLY A 630 18.47 10.86 23.45
C GLY A 630 19.08 12.14 24.01
N ARG A 631 19.25 13.13 23.13
CA ARG A 631 19.62 14.50 23.54
C ARG A 631 18.47 15.18 24.27
N VAL A 632 18.82 16.10 25.16
CA VAL A 632 17.85 16.97 25.85
C VAL A 632 17.72 18.27 25.06
N THR A 633 16.51 18.63 24.66
CA THR A 633 16.25 19.84 23.85
C THR A 633 15.09 20.65 24.40
N ASP A 634 15.07 21.95 24.08
CA ASP A 634 13.91 22.79 24.36
C ASP A 634 12.76 22.43 23.41
N ARG A 635 11.61 22.05 23.99
CA ARG A 635 10.39 21.74 23.23
C ARG A 635 9.16 22.33 23.92
N PRO A 636 8.13 22.72 23.15
CA PRO A 636 6.82 23.02 23.72
C PRO A 636 6.23 21.77 24.40
N TRP A 637 5.73 21.92 25.63
CA TRP A 637 5.19 20.84 26.45
C TRP A 637 3.97 21.33 27.24
N ALA A 638 2.95 20.49 27.40
CA ALA A 638 1.77 20.83 28.18
C ALA A 638 2.03 20.63 29.68
N VAL A 639 1.88 21.68 30.47
CA VAL A 639 1.98 21.67 31.94
C VAL A 639 0.70 22.32 32.49
N ASP A 640 -0.07 21.57 33.27
CA ASP A 640 -1.33 22.04 33.89
C ASP A 640 -2.28 22.77 32.93
N GLY A 641 -2.42 22.25 31.71
CA GLY A 641 -3.30 22.80 30.66
C GLY A 641 -2.74 24.03 29.93
N ARG A 642 -1.47 24.38 30.13
CA ARG A 642 -0.77 25.47 29.44
C ARG A 642 0.43 24.94 28.66
N LEU A 643 0.78 25.61 27.56
CA LEU A 643 1.98 25.29 26.78
C LEU A 643 3.18 26.05 27.34
N GLU A 644 4.20 25.32 27.78
CA GLU A 644 5.46 25.86 28.29
C GLU A 644 6.66 25.27 27.55
N ILE A 645 7.78 26.00 27.49
CA ILE A 645 9.03 25.43 26.97
C ILE A 645 9.69 24.62 28.08
N ARG A 646 9.86 23.32 27.86
CA ARG A 646 10.48 22.38 28.80
C ARG A 646 11.69 21.70 28.16
N LYS A 647 12.56 21.16 29.00
CA LYS A 647 13.74 20.39 28.59
C LYS A 647 13.32 18.96 28.35
N VAL A 648 13.04 18.57 27.11
CA VAL A 648 12.50 17.25 26.76
C VAL A 648 13.61 16.30 26.31
N VAL A 649 13.52 15.04 26.74
CA VAL A 649 14.40 13.95 26.30
C VAL A 649 13.56 12.76 25.81
N HIS A 650 13.96 12.13 24.70
CA HIS A 650 13.37 10.84 24.30
C HIS A 650 14.13 9.70 24.96
N LEU A 651 13.36 8.76 25.49
CA LEU A 651 13.84 7.52 26.06
C LEU A 651 13.38 6.37 25.17
N SER A 652 14.25 5.41 24.91
CA SER A 652 13.93 4.19 24.18
C SER A 652 14.30 2.96 25.00
N LEU A 653 13.40 2.00 25.15
CA LEU A 653 13.70 0.72 25.79
C LEU A 653 13.63 -0.35 24.72
N THR A 654 14.75 -1.04 24.46
CA THR A 654 14.74 -2.29 23.69
C THR A 654 14.77 -3.47 24.64
N PHE A 655 13.92 -4.45 24.41
CA PHE A 655 13.82 -5.66 25.24
C PHE A 655 13.47 -6.88 24.39
N ASP A 656 13.85 -8.06 24.87
CA ASP A 656 13.50 -9.34 24.26
C ASP A 656 12.10 -9.77 24.71
N HIS A 657 11.16 -9.88 23.76
CA HIS A 657 9.76 -10.17 24.06
C HIS A 657 9.52 -11.58 24.65
N ARG A 658 10.54 -12.45 24.68
CA ARG A 658 10.47 -13.72 25.42
C ARG A 658 10.64 -13.53 26.92
N VAL A 659 11.31 -12.46 27.36
CA VAL A 659 11.61 -12.22 28.79
C VAL A 659 10.50 -11.45 29.50
N CYS A 660 9.91 -10.48 28.82
CA CYS A 660 8.84 -9.67 29.38
C CYS A 660 7.83 -9.24 28.30
N ASP A 661 6.58 -9.04 28.72
CA ASP A 661 5.52 -8.52 27.87
C ASP A 661 5.59 -6.98 27.73
N GLY A 662 4.74 -6.45 26.82
CA GLY A 662 4.63 -5.00 26.61
C GLY A 662 4.18 -4.22 27.85
N GLY A 663 3.42 -4.83 28.76
CA GLY A 663 2.97 -4.20 30.01
C GLY A 663 4.13 -3.94 30.98
N THR A 664 4.96 -4.96 31.20
CA THR A 664 6.17 -4.90 32.04
C THR A 664 7.18 -3.90 31.47
N ALA A 665 7.43 -3.97 30.16
CA ALA A 665 8.34 -3.05 29.48
C ALA A 665 7.84 -1.59 29.55
N SER A 666 6.54 -1.36 29.31
CA SER A 666 5.94 -0.03 29.39
C SER A 666 5.95 0.51 30.81
N GLY A 667 5.69 -0.34 31.81
CA GLY A 667 5.77 -0.01 33.22
C GLY A 667 7.19 0.43 33.62
N PHE A 668 8.21 -0.31 33.21
CA PHE A 668 9.61 0.08 33.41
C PHE A 668 9.93 1.44 32.78
N LEU A 669 9.59 1.60 31.49
CA LEU A 669 9.91 2.84 30.77
C LEU A 669 9.19 4.03 31.42
N ARG A 670 7.92 3.88 31.79
CA ARG A 670 7.15 4.90 32.52
C ARG A 670 7.78 5.23 33.88
N HIS A 671 8.27 4.24 34.61
CA HIS A 671 8.96 4.47 35.88
C HIS A 671 10.27 5.26 35.71
N VAL A 672 11.01 5.00 34.62
CA VAL A 672 12.18 5.82 34.27
C VAL A 672 11.74 7.24 33.92
N VAL A 673 10.67 7.43 33.14
CA VAL A 673 10.13 8.76 32.81
C VAL A 673 9.74 9.51 34.09
N ASP A 674 9.06 8.86 35.03
CA ASP A 674 8.70 9.46 36.33
C ASP A 674 9.93 9.90 37.11
N GLY A 675 10.97 9.06 37.15
CA GLY A 675 12.24 9.39 37.80
C GLY A 675 13.02 10.51 37.09
N VAL A 676 12.82 10.70 35.80
CA VAL A 676 13.41 11.82 35.02
C VAL A 676 12.62 13.11 35.27
N THR A 677 11.29 13.04 35.31
CA THR A 677 10.41 14.20 35.51
C THR A 677 10.38 14.69 36.96
N ALA A 678 10.45 13.77 37.92
CA ALA A 678 10.49 14.08 39.33
C ALA A 678 11.62 13.28 40.00
N PRO A 679 12.89 13.68 39.81
CA PRO A 679 14.01 13.04 40.49
C PRO A 679 13.82 13.23 42.01
N GLY A 680 13.50 12.14 42.72
CA GLY A 680 13.20 12.17 44.15
C GLY A 680 14.28 12.86 45.01
N PRO A 681 13.92 13.33 46.22
CA PRO A 681 14.89 13.93 47.14
C PRO A 681 16.00 12.93 47.49
N SER A 682 17.21 13.46 47.67
CA SER A 682 18.47 12.76 47.86
C SER A 682 18.45 11.58 48.83
#